data_AF-A0A2W2D4Q4-F1
#
_entry.id   AF-A0A2W2D4Q4-F1
#
_cell.length_a   1.000
_cell.length_b   1.000
_cell.length_c   1.000
_cell.angle_alpha   90.00
_cell.angle_beta   90.00
_cell.angle_gamma   90.00
#
_symmetry.space_group_name_H-M   'P 1'
#
loop_
_entity.id
_entity.type
_entity.pdbx_description
1 polymer ?
#
loop_
_entity_poly.entity_id
_entity_poly.type
_entity_poly.pdbx_seq_one_letter_code
_entity_poly.pdbx_strand_id
1 'polypeptide(L)'
;MTSSTESVTRDWDGLTIPTAGTYLLDAAHKRVGFVARHMMVSKVRGEFAEAAATITIAEDPMQSSVSATIQAASINTSQADRDAHLRSPEFLDTEQFPTLEYRSTGVKSRDGNEFVLLGELTIKGVTRPVELEVAFEGAGRSPFGQDIFGFSASAEIDREDFGLTWNVALETGGVLPGGNCHELVAGRSDAQRNPLGRDATGTRSAAGRGRPGHGIEGRPLAPARRALLPWMLHNALRDATVPSRRAPGGHMGRDVEQGAFSREDRVRYRQKVRRCLDVFALMLDDFGFDADRPMTGLEIELNLVDSAAEPAMRNEVILADIADPLFQTELGQFNLELNALPRLIEGIGFADYEQDLRSSLSRADERAAKSDAKIVLVGILPTLTERHLVADNLSTNERYRVLNDQIVGARGEDIELDIRGVERLQTHTDSIAPEAACTSLQFHLQVAPDSFADYWNASQAIAGAQVAVGANSPFLYGRQLWAETRIALFQQATDTRPDELKAQGVRPRVWFGERWITSIFDLFEENVRYFPPLLPICEDEDPVEVLHAGGVPELGELRLHNGTVYRWNRPVYDIMAGRPHLRVENRVLPAGPTVVDMLANAAFYFGLARGLAEADRPIWSQLTFSSAEENFHVAARRGMDAVLHWPRLGEVPVTTLVLDVLLPQAAAGLDRFGVAPAERDRLLGIIEQRCRTGRNGAVWQTEAVWAAERHRGLGRDAALHHMVQRYAELQRSNAPVHTWPVD
;
A
#
# COMPACT_ATOMS: atom_id res chain seq x y z
N MET A 1 -59.56 -22.18 -10.04
CA MET A 1 -59.27 -20.80 -9.62
C MET A 1 -57.77 -20.61 -9.73
N THR A 2 -57.35 -19.97 -10.82
CA THR A 2 -55.95 -19.65 -11.13
C THR A 2 -55.48 -18.55 -10.18
N SER A 3 -54.58 -18.87 -9.25
CA SER A 3 -53.84 -17.89 -8.47
C SER A 3 -52.97 -17.08 -9.44
N SER A 4 -53.39 -15.87 -9.77
CA SER A 4 -52.56 -14.87 -10.44
C SER A 4 -51.34 -14.59 -9.56
N THR A 5 -50.15 -14.92 -10.05
CA THR A 5 -48.90 -14.47 -9.43
C THR A 5 -48.87 -12.95 -9.58
N GLU A 6 -49.18 -12.21 -8.50
CA GLU A 6 -49.05 -10.75 -8.48
C GLU A 6 -47.61 -10.38 -8.85
N SER A 7 -47.46 -9.48 -9.83
CA SER A 7 -46.16 -8.93 -10.23
C SER A 7 -45.55 -8.19 -9.04
N VAL A 8 -44.27 -8.43 -8.76
CA VAL A 8 -43.53 -7.82 -7.64
C VAL A 8 -43.21 -6.34 -7.90
N THR A 9 -43.12 -6.00 -9.19
CA THR A 9 -42.85 -4.66 -9.69
C THR A 9 -43.96 -4.16 -10.60
N ARG A 10 -44.01 -2.85 -10.80
CA ARG A 10 -44.90 -2.17 -11.74
C ARG A 10 -44.12 -1.09 -12.50
N ASP A 11 -44.55 -0.81 -13.72
CA ASP A 11 -43.99 0.30 -14.49
C ASP A 11 -44.70 1.61 -14.12
N TRP A 12 -43.92 2.64 -13.84
CA TRP A 12 -44.41 3.99 -13.59
C TRP A 12 -43.45 4.98 -14.25
N ASP A 13 -43.95 5.67 -15.28
CA ASP A 13 -43.25 6.76 -15.95
C ASP A 13 -41.79 6.43 -16.33
N GLY A 14 -41.64 5.28 -17.02
CA GLY A 14 -40.36 4.78 -17.53
C GLY A 14 -39.48 4.03 -16.51
N LEU A 15 -39.88 3.94 -15.24
CA LEU A 15 -39.19 3.16 -14.21
C LEU A 15 -39.95 1.89 -13.84
N THR A 16 -39.21 0.80 -13.62
CA THR A 16 -39.74 -0.40 -12.98
C THR A 16 -39.55 -0.28 -11.46
N ILE A 17 -40.64 -0.01 -10.74
CA ILE A 17 -40.68 0.28 -9.30
C ILE A 17 -41.37 -0.83 -8.51
N PRO A 18 -41.19 -0.93 -7.17
CA PRO A 18 -41.94 -1.89 -6.38
C PRO A 18 -43.47 -1.63 -6.43
N THR A 19 -44.24 -2.68 -6.19
CA THR A 19 -45.68 -2.55 -5.97
C THR A 19 -46.00 -1.67 -4.76
N ALA A 20 -47.17 -1.05 -4.76
CA ALA A 20 -47.61 -0.26 -3.61
C ALA A 20 -47.70 -1.14 -2.36
N GLY A 21 -47.23 -0.62 -1.22
CA GLY A 21 -47.19 -1.36 0.03
C GLY A 21 -46.15 -0.85 1.02
N THR A 22 -46.06 -1.55 2.15
CA THR A 22 -45.11 -1.24 3.22
C THR A 22 -43.91 -2.17 3.16
N TYR A 23 -42.73 -1.56 3.25
CA TYR A 23 -41.42 -2.20 3.22
C TYR A 23 -40.66 -1.82 4.50
N LEU A 24 -39.83 -2.74 4.98
CA LEU A 24 -38.95 -2.55 6.13
C LEU A 24 -37.50 -2.51 5.65
N LEU A 25 -36.68 -1.69 6.29
CA LEU A 25 -35.24 -1.66 6.05
C LEU A 25 -34.63 -3.05 6.28
N ASP A 26 -33.84 -3.53 5.33
CA ASP A 26 -33.12 -4.79 5.47
C ASP A 26 -32.00 -4.65 6.52
N ALA A 27 -32.09 -5.42 7.60
CA ALA A 27 -31.09 -5.38 8.65
C ALA A 27 -29.70 -5.85 8.19
N ALA A 28 -29.61 -6.72 7.18
CA ALA A 28 -28.38 -7.34 6.70
C ALA A 28 -27.66 -6.52 5.61
N HIS A 29 -28.38 -5.66 4.89
CA HIS A 29 -27.85 -4.88 3.77
C HIS A 29 -27.96 -3.37 3.98
N LYS A 30 -28.07 -2.92 5.23
CA LYS A 30 -28.11 -1.49 5.59
C LYS A 30 -26.71 -0.95 5.91
N ARG A 31 -26.45 0.28 5.49
CA ARG A 31 -25.38 1.12 6.03
C ARG A 31 -25.90 2.53 6.27
N VAL A 32 -25.66 3.07 7.46
CA VAL A 32 -25.99 4.46 7.83
C VAL A 32 -24.68 5.14 8.23
N GLY A 33 -24.04 5.80 7.27
CA GLY A 33 -22.73 6.43 7.44
C GLY A 33 -22.80 7.95 7.58
N PHE A 34 -21.76 8.52 8.18
CA PHE A 34 -21.53 9.96 8.19
C PHE A 34 -20.07 10.32 7.93
N VAL A 35 -19.85 11.51 7.37
CA VAL A 35 -18.53 12.11 7.22
C VAL A 35 -18.53 13.49 7.86
N ALA A 36 -17.71 13.67 8.89
CA ALA A 36 -17.52 14.94 9.58
C ALA A 36 -16.12 15.49 9.30
N ARG A 37 -15.96 16.82 9.30
CA ARG A 37 -14.63 17.46 9.19
C ARG A 37 -14.07 17.74 10.58
N HIS A 38 -12.88 17.23 10.87
CA HIS A 38 -12.18 17.53 12.11
C HIS A 38 -11.21 18.70 11.89
N MET A 39 -11.38 19.78 12.66
CA MET A 39 -10.54 20.98 12.65
C MET A 39 -10.37 21.63 11.26
N MET A 40 -11.34 21.46 10.35
CA MET A 40 -11.25 21.89 8.94
C MET A 40 -10.09 21.27 8.12
N VAL A 41 -9.36 20.28 8.64
CA VAL A 41 -8.13 19.73 8.02
C VAL A 41 -8.28 18.27 7.58
N SER A 42 -9.01 17.44 8.33
CA SER A 42 -9.19 16.00 8.05
C SER A 42 -10.66 15.57 8.05
N LYS A 43 -10.99 14.47 7.37
CA LYS A 43 -12.33 13.86 7.38
C LYS A 43 -12.37 12.71 8.37
N VAL A 44 -13.30 12.75 9.32
CA VAL A 44 -13.64 11.64 10.20
C VAL A 44 -14.85 10.93 9.61
N ARG A 45 -14.74 9.62 9.42
CA ARG A 45 -15.84 8.76 8.98
C ARG A 45 -16.36 7.96 10.16
N GLY A 46 -17.65 7.74 10.19
CA GLY A 46 -18.28 6.84 11.15
C GLY A 46 -19.60 6.32 10.62
N GLU A 47 -20.21 5.42 11.38
CA GLU A 47 -21.48 4.80 11.04
C GLU A 47 -22.32 4.51 12.30
N PHE A 48 -23.59 4.20 12.07
CA PHE A 48 -24.49 3.65 13.07
C PHE A 48 -24.85 2.21 12.70
N ALA A 49 -24.45 1.24 13.54
CA ALA A 49 -24.65 -0.18 13.26
C ALA A 49 -26.13 -0.62 13.39
N GLU A 50 -26.92 0.10 14.19
CA GLU A 50 -28.31 -0.25 14.49
C GLU A 50 -29.27 0.83 14.00
N ALA A 51 -30.07 0.48 12.99
CA ALA A 51 -31.11 1.32 12.43
C ALA A 51 -32.28 0.48 11.91
N ALA A 52 -33.47 1.06 11.91
CA ALA A 52 -34.69 0.50 11.34
C ALA A 52 -35.43 1.60 10.58
N ALA A 53 -36.12 1.23 9.50
CA ALA A 53 -37.01 2.14 8.79
C ALA A 53 -38.25 1.42 8.27
N THR A 54 -39.37 2.15 8.22
CA THR A 54 -40.61 1.75 7.55
C THR A 54 -40.81 2.67 6.36
N ILE A 55 -40.92 2.07 5.17
CA ILE A 55 -41.06 2.77 3.90
C ILE A 55 -42.42 2.38 3.31
N THR A 56 -43.28 3.35 3.06
CA THR A 56 -44.58 3.14 2.44
C THR A 56 -44.55 3.68 1.01
N ILE A 57 -44.63 2.77 0.05
CA ILE A 57 -44.73 3.09 -1.37
C ILE A 57 -46.21 3.21 -1.73
N ALA A 58 -46.63 4.39 -2.17
CA ALA A 58 -48.01 4.65 -2.60
C ALA A 58 -48.23 4.28 -4.08
N GLU A 59 -49.50 4.23 -4.51
CA GLU A 59 -49.88 4.02 -5.92
C GLU A 59 -49.30 5.11 -6.84
N ASP A 60 -49.31 6.36 -6.37
CA ASP A 60 -48.45 7.41 -6.91
C ASP A 60 -47.18 7.49 -6.04
N PRO A 61 -45.99 7.13 -6.55
CA PRO A 61 -44.73 7.19 -5.79
C PRO A 61 -44.44 8.56 -5.20
N MET A 62 -44.95 9.66 -5.79
CA MET A 62 -44.81 11.01 -5.25
C MET A 62 -45.56 11.22 -3.92
N GLN A 63 -46.45 10.30 -3.54
CA GLN A 63 -47.17 10.27 -2.27
C GLN A 63 -46.59 9.26 -1.26
N SER A 64 -45.38 8.74 -1.53
CA SER A 64 -44.70 7.78 -0.64
C SER A 64 -44.13 8.46 0.59
N SER A 65 -43.89 7.67 1.65
CA SER A 65 -43.36 8.18 2.92
C SER A 65 -42.37 7.22 3.58
N VAL A 66 -41.49 7.77 4.41
CA VAL A 66 -40.46 7.06 5.17
C VAL A 66 -40.45 7.54 6.62
N SER A 67 -40.34 6.59 7.55
CA SER A 67 -39.99 6.86 8.94
C SER A 67 -38.82 5.96 9.35
N ALA A 68 -37.75 6.55 9.86
CA ALA A 68 -36.53 5.85 10.26
C ALA A 68 -36.12 6.19 11.70
N THR A 69 -35.56 5.21 12.38
CA THR A 69 -35.03 5.30 13.74
C THR A 69 -33.64 4.68 13.77
N ILE A 70 -32.65 5.45 14.24
CA ILE A 70 -31.25 5.04 14.37
C ILE A 70 -30.89 5.03 15.85
N GLN A 71 -30.26 3.97 16.35
CA GLN A 71 -29.83 3.90 17.75
C GLN A 71 -28.54 4.69 17.93
N ALA A 72 -28.59 5.76 18.72
CA ALA A 72 -27.49 6.69 18.90
C ALA A 72 -26.26 6.02 19.52
N ALA A 73 -26.47 5.07 20.45
CA ALA A 73 -25.40 4.31 21.10
C ALA A 73 -24.62 3.41 20.12
N SER A 74 -25.19 3.07 18.96
CA SER A 74 -24.55 2.23 17.94
C SER A 74 -23.50 2.97 17.09
N ILE A 75 -23.24 4.25 17.40
CA ILE A 75 -22.20 5.03 16.73
C ILE A 75 -20.84 4.34 16.84
N ASN A 76 -20.15 4.22 15.71
CA ASN A 76 -18.85 3.61 15.59
C ASN A 76 -17.98 4.42 14.62
N THR A 77 -16.83 4.85 15.11
CA THR A 77 -15.82 5.56 14.32
C THR A 77 -14.50 4.80 14.26
N SER A 78 -14.51 3.52 14.67
CA SER A 78 -13.34 2.65 14.82
C SER A 78 -12.29 3.16 15.82
N GLN A 79 -12.69 4.05 16.74
CA GLN A 79 -11.83 4.63 17.79
C GLN A 79 -12.61 4.65 19.10
N ALA A 80 -12.36 3.68 19.98
CA ALA A 80 -13.16 3.44 21.18
C ALA A 80 -13.30 4.67 22.11
N ASP A 81 -12.22 5.43 22.32
CA ASP A 81 -12.25 6.64 23.16
C ASP A 81 -13.11 7.74 22.54
N ARG A 82 -13.05 7.89 21.21
CA ARG A 82 -13.90 8.85 20.49
C ARG A 82 -15.35 8.41 20.52
N ASP A 83 -15.63 7.12 20.34
CA ASP A 83 -17.00 6.60 20.42
C ASP A 83 -17.59 6.78 21.82
N ALA A 84 -16.79 6.55 22.87
CA ALA A 84 -17.19 6.84 24.25
C ALA A 84 -17.51 8.33 24.45
N HIS A 85 -16.69 9.23 23.90
CA HIS A 85 -16.95 10.67 23.96
C HIS A 85 -18.21 11.08 23.20
N LEU A 86 -18.39 10.59 21.97
CA LEU A 86 -19.55 10.89 21.13
C LEU A 86 -20.86 10.41 21.77
N ARG A 87 -20.83 9.31 22.53
CA ARG A 87 -21.99 8.81 23.28
C ARG A 87 -22.31 9.61 24.55
N SER A 88 -21.33 10.36 25.08
CA SER A 88 -21.44 11.06 26.35
C SER A 88 -22.44 12.24 26.31
N PRO A 89 -22.85 12.78 27.49
CA PRO A 89 -23.70 13.96 27.59
C PRO A 89 -23.16 15.21 26.87
N GLU A 90 -21.83 15.28 26.69
CA GLU A 90 -21.17 16.39 26.01
C GLU A 90 -21.46 16.44 24.51
N PHE A 91 -21.90 15.32 23.90
CA PHE A 91 -22.18 15.24 22.47
C PHE A 91 -23.58 14.71 22.18
N LEU A 92 -23.79 13.41 21.89
CA LEU A 92 -25.11 12.87 21.56
C LEU A 92 -25.99 12.61 22.80
N ASP A 93 -25.39 12.45 23.98
CA ASP A 93 -26.10 12.09 25.21
C ASP A 93 -27.02 10.87 25.01
N THR A 94 -26.42 9.72 24.68
CA THR A 94 -27.18 8.55 24.22
C THR A 94 -28.01 7.90 25.32
N GLU A 95 -27.77 8.24 26.59
CA GLU A 95 -28.60 7.80 27.71
C GLU A 95 -29.92 8.59 27.76
N GLN A 96 -29.87 9.91 27.58
CA GLN A 96 -31.08 10.74 27.57
C GLN A 96 -31.81 10.73 26.21
N PHE A 97 -31.05 10.65 25.11
CA PHE A 97 -31.55 10.67 23.74
C PHE A 97 -31.07 9.41 22.99
N PRO A 98 -31.73 8.26 23.21
CA PRO A 98 -31.27 6.98 22.67
C PRO A 98 -31.39 6.86 21.15
N THR A 99 -32.18 7.72 20.50
CA THR A 99 -32.51 7.60 19.07
C THR A 99 -32.29 8.90 18.31
N LEU A 100 -31.88 8.75 17.04
CA LEU A 100 -32.04 9.76 15.99
C LEU A 100 -33.23 9.36 15.12
N GLU A 101 -34.06 10.31 14.73
CA GLU A 101 -35.32 10.03 14.02
C GLU A 101 -35.44 10.86 12.75
N TYR A 102 -35.87 10.22 11.66
CA TYR A 102 -36.22 10.91 10.42
C TYR A 102 -37.67 10.58 10.03
N ARG A 103 -38.44 11.61 9.69
CA ARG A 103 -39.81 11.47 9.20
C ARG A 103 -40.01 12.30 7.94
N SER A 104 -40.34 11.64 6.83
CA SER A 104 -40.66 12.34 5.59
C SER A 104 -41.96 13.14 5.71
N THR A 105 -42.02 14.31 5.08
CA THR A 105 -43.21 15.16 4.94
C THR A 105 -43.75 15.21 3.51
N GLY A 106 -42.99 14.73 2.52
CA GLY A 106 -43.44 14.54 1.14
C GLY A 106 -42.30 14.38 0.15
N VAL A 107 -42.62 14.04 -1.10
CA VAL A 107 -41.64 13.99 -2.21
C VAL A 107 -41.72 15.28 -3.01
N LYS A 108 -40.61 16.02 -3.13
CA LYS A 108 -40.55 17.36 -3.77
C LYS A 108 -40.51 17.28 -5.28
N SER A 109 -39.63 16.43 -5.80
CA SER A 109 -39.32 16.35 -7.23
C SER A 109 -38.67 15.02 -7.58
N ARG A 110 -38.68 14.71 -8.88
CA ARG A 110 -38.01 13.55 -9.47
C ARG A 110 -37.32 13.96 -10.78
N ASP A 111 -36.14 13.38 -11.02
CA ASP A 111 -35.49 13.33 -12.32
C ASP A 111 -34.93 11.92 -12.55
N GLY A 112 -35.38 11.22 -13.61
CA GLY A 112 -34.98 9.83 -13.83
C GLY A 112 -35.29 8.92 -12.63
N ASN A 113 -34.27 8.31 -12.03
CA ASN A 113 -34.34 7.49 -10.81
C ASN A 113 -33.97 8.26 -9.53
N GLU A 114 -33.75 9.57 -9.60
CA GLU A 114 -33.42 10.43 -8.46
C GLU A 114 -34.67 11.15 -7.95
N PHE A 115 -34.80 11.23 -6.62
CA PHE A 115 -35.92 11.82 -5.89
C PHE A 115 -35.39 12.76 -4.81
N VAL A 116 -36.11 13.84 -4.54
CA VAL A 116 -35.84 14.69 -3.38
C VAL A 116 -36.95 14.48 -2.36
N LEU A 117 -36.61 13.88 -1.22
CA LEU A 117 -37.53 13.60 -0.13
C LEU A 117 -37.43 14.70 0.92
N LEU A 118 -38.53 15.41 1.16
CA LEU A 118 -38.65 16.36 2.25
C LEU A 118 -38.90 15.60 3.54
N GLY A 119 -38.26 16.02 4.63
CA GLY A 119 -38.53 15.46 5.94
C GLY A 119 -37.98 16.28 7.09
N GLU A 120 -38.21 15.76 8.29
CA GLU A 120 -37.75 16.32 9.54
C GLU A 120 -36.79 15.32 10.19
N LEU A 121 -35.57 15.79 10.48
CA LEU A 121 -34.54 15.06 11.20
C LEU A 121 -34.54 15.54 12.66
N THR A 122 -34.52 14.61 13.61
CA THR A 122 -34.41 14.89 15.04
C THR A 122 -33.13 14.27 15.59
N ILE A 123 -32.26 15.11 16.17
CA ILE A 123 -31.03 14.71 16.84
C ILE A 123 -30.98 15.42 18.19
N LYS A 124 -30.70 14.68 19.28
CA LYS A 124 -30.62 15.22 20.65
C LYS A 124 -31.84 16.07 21.05
N GLY A 125 -33.03 15.62 20.65
CA GLY A 125 -34.29 16.32 20.92
C GLY A 125 -34.55 17.59 20.10
N VAL A 126 -33.66 17.97 19.18
CA VAL A 126 -33.84 19.12 18.28
C VAL A 126 -34.28 18.63 16.91
N THR A 127 -35.40 19.13 16.41
CA THR A 127 -35.97 18.77 15.09
C THR A 127 -35.71 19.87 14.06
N ARG A 128 -35.18 19.51 12.89
CA ARG A 128 -34.91 20.42 11.76
C ARG A 128 -35.41 19.84 10.44
N PRO A 129 -35.86 20.68 9.48
CA PRO A 129 -36.16 20.23 8.13
C PRO A 129 -34.86 19.84 7.40
N VAL A 130 -34.83 18.64 6.82
CA VAL A 130 -33.70 18.10 6.05
C VAL A 130 -34.23 17.42 4.78
N GLU A 131 -33.75 17.87 3.62
CA GLU A 131 -34.04 17.25 2.33
C GLU A 131 -33.05 16.10 2.10
N LEU A 132 -33.55 14.91 1.78
CA LEU A 132 -32.72 13.77 1.36
C LEU A 132 -32.74 13.67 -0.17
N GLU A 133 -31.55 13.62 -0.76
CA GLU A 133 -31.35 13.22 -2.16
C GLU A 133 -31.34 11.69 -2.22
N VAL A 134 -32.35 11.11 -2.86
CA VAL A 134 -32.59 9.66 -2.90
C VAL A 134 -32.41 9.16 -4.32
N ALA A 135 -31.51 8.20 -4.55
CA ALA A 135 -31.41 7.49 -5.81
C ALA A 135 -32.02 6.09 -5.68
N PHE A 136 -32.97 5.77 -6.54
CA PHE A 136 -33.57 4.44 -6.65
C PHE A 136 -32.68 3.54 -7.51
N GLU A 137 -32.29 2.37 -6.96
CA GLU A 137 -31.29 1.48 -7.54
C GLU A 137 -31.89 0.22 -8.19
N GLY A 138 -33.22 0.07 -8.13
CA GLY A 138 -33.97 -1.00 -8.76
C GLY A 138 -34.83 -1.81 -7.80
N ALA A 139 -35.76 -2.60 -8.35
CA ALA A 139 -36.66 -3.47 -7.59
C ALA A 139 -36.77 -4.84 -8.23
N GLY A 140 -36.97 -5.87 -7.39
CA GLY A 140 -37.06 -7.25 -7.85
C GLY A 140 -37.40 -8.23 -6.75
N ARG A 141 -37.16 -9.51 -7.02
CA ARG A 141 -37.37 -10.59 -6.07
C ARG A 141 -36.04 -11.18 -5.64
N SER A 142 -35.80 -11.26 -4.34
CA SER A 142 -34.58 -11.87 -3.79
C SER A 142 -34.54 -13.37 -4.10
N PRO A 143 -33.35 -14.00 -4.09
CA PRO A 143 -33.21 -15.46 -4.21
C PRO A 143 -34.00 -16.27 -3.17
N PHE A 144 -34.39 -15.62 -2.07
CA PHE A 144 -35.19 -16.20 -0.98
C PHE A 144 -36.70 -15.93 -1.12
N GLY A 145 -37.13 -15.36 -2.26
CA GLY A 145 -38.53 -15.16 -2.62
C GLY A 145 -39.18 -13.91 -2.04
N GLN A 146 -38.41 -13.02 -1.39
CA GLN A 146 -38.89 -11.75 -0.84
C GLN A 146 -38.89 -10.65 -1.90
N ASP A 147 -39.84 -9.75 -1.81
CA ASP A 147 -39.92 -8.58 -2.69
C ASP A 147 -39.01 -7.48 -2.12
N ILE A 148 -38.03 -7.03 -2.89
CA ILE A 148 -37.00 -6.09 -2.46
C ILE A 148 -36.83 -4.92 -3.43
N PHE A 149 -36.36 -3.79 -2.92
CA PHE A 149 -35.81 -2.72 -3.74
C PHE A 149 -34.63 -2.05 -3.04
N GLY A 150 -33.67 -1.55 -3.83
CA GLY A 150 -32.48 -0.86 -3.36
C GLY A 150 -32.60 0.65 -3.51
N PHE A 151 -32.03 1.40 -2.57
CA PHE A 151 -31.91 2.84 -2.65
C PHE A 151 -30.64 3.35 -1.95
N SER A 152 -30.16 4.51 -2.41
CA SER A 152 -29.23 5.35 -1.67
C SER A 152 -29.90 6.67 -1.31
N ALA A 153 -29.55 7.23 -0.15
CA ALA A 153 -30.05 8.52 0.32
C ALA A 153 -28.92 9.33 0.95
N SER A 154 -28.82 10.62 0.64
CA SER A 154 -27.84 11.50 1.28
C SER A 154 -28.38 12.89 1.61
N ALA A 155 -27.83 13.52 2.64
CA ALA A 155 -28.10 14.91 3.00
C ALA A 155 -26.88 15.55 3.65
N GLU A 156 -26.74 16.85 3.46
CA GLU A 156 -25.75 17.67 4.16
C GLU A 156 -26.45 18.44 5.29
N ILE A 157 -25.94 18.30 6.52
CA ILE A 157 -26.48 18.97 7.71
C ILE A 157 -25.38 19.74 8.43
N ASP A 158 -25.76 20.81 9.14
CA ASP A 158 -24.90 21.47 10.11
C ASP A 158 -25.22 20.95 11.51
N ARG A 159 -24.23 20.32 12.17
CA ARG A 159 -24.40 19.76 13.52
C ARG A 159 -24.75 20.82 14.57
N GLU A 160 -24.36 22.08 14.35
CA GLU A 160 -24.64 23.17 15.28
C GLU A 160 -26.15 23.48 15.34
N ASP A 161 -26.88 23.26 14.26
CA ASP A 161 -28.34 23.44 14.21
C ASP A 161 -29.09 22.49 15.16
N PHE A 162 -28.44 21.40 15.55
CA PHE A 162 -28.93 20.38 16.49
C PHE A 162 -28.36 20.54 17.90
N GLY A 163 -27.63 21.63 18.17
CA GLY A 163 -27.04 21.90 19.49
C GLY A 163 -25.82 21.05 19.82
N LEU A 164 -25.25 20.35 18.83
CA LEU A 164 -24.01 19.59 18.97
C LEU A 164 -22.81 20.54 18.83
N THR A 165 -22.60 21.43 19.81
CA THR A 165 -21.48 22.38 19.82
C THR A 165 -20.34 21.88 20.71
N TRP A 166 -19.09 22.06 20.27
CA TRP A 166 -17.90 21.66 21.04
C TRP A 166 -16.98 22.87 21.23
N ASN A 167 -16.69 23.18 22.49
CA ASN A 167 -15.77 24.24 22.89
C ASN A 167 -14.71 23.65 23.84
N VAL A 168 -13.44 23.74 23.47
CA VAL A 168 -12.33 23.45 24.40
C VAL A 168 -11.90 24.74 25.08
N ALA A 169 -11.89 24.72 26.41
CA ALA A 169 -11.18 25.74 27.19
C ALA A 169 -9.68 25.41 27.19
N LEU A 170 -8.85 26.33 26.70
CA LEU A 170 -7.39 26.20 26.75
C LEU A 170 -6.87 26.58 28.14
N GLU A 171 -5.84 25.87 28.63
CA GLU A 171 -5.17 26.16 29.92
C GLU A 171 -4.55 27.56 30.02
N THR A 172 -4.50 28.33 28.92
CA THR A 172 -4.03 29.73 28.86
C THR A 172 -5.16 30.77 28.88
N GLY A 173 -6.41 30.39 29.14
CA GLY A 173 -7.52 31.33 29.34
C GLY A 173 -8.19 31.82 28.04
N GLY A 174 -8.12 31.03 26.96
CA GLY A 174 -8.84 31.28 25.70
C GLY A 174 -9.76 30.12 25.31
N VAL A 175 -10.86 30.41 24.62
CA VAL A 175 -11.77 29.41 24.02
C VAL A 175 -11.44 29.29 22.53
N LEU A 176 -11.23 28.07 22.03
CA LEU A 176 -11.18 27.80 20.58
C LEU A 176 -12.61 27.52 20.11
N PRO A 177 -13.21 28.38 19.27
CA PRO A 177 -14.48 28.06 18.64
C PRO A 177 -14.24 26.97 17.59
N GLY A 178 -14.94 25.83 17.71
CA GLY A 178 -15.02 24.87 16.61
C GLY A 178 -15.72 25.53 15.43
N GLY A 179 -15.05 25.70 14.30
CA GLY A 179 -15.66 26.31 13.11
C GLY A 179 -16.64 25.37 12.40
N ASN A 180 -17.55 25.98 11.62
CA ASN A 180 -18.64 25.36 10.86
C ASN A 180 -18.25 24.02 10.22
N CYS A 181 -19.04 22.98 10.52
CA CYS A 181 -18.79 21.62 10.07
C CYS A 181 -20.02 21.10 9.31
N HIS A 182 -19.85 20.97 8.00
CA HIS A 182 -20.81 20.31 7.12
C HIS A 182 -20.66 18.79 7.26
N GLU A 183 -21.72 18.11 7.70
CA GLU A 183 -21.77 16.66 7.83
C GLU A 183 -22.63 16.07 6.70
N LEU A 184 -22.03 15.17 5.90
CA LEU A 184 -22.79 14.38 4.93
C LEU A 184 -23.25 13.09 5.62
N VAL A 185 -24.55 12.91 5.75
CA VAL A 185 -25.16 11.63 6.15
C VAL A 185 -25.53 10.90 4.87
N ALA A 186 -24.98 9.71 4.66
CA ALA A 186 -25.25 8.89 3.48
C ALA A 186 -25.64 7.47 3.92
N GLY A 187 -26.75 6.97 3.37
CA GLY A 187 -27.21 5.61 3.58
C GLY A 187 -27.41 4.86 2.27
N ARG A 188 -27.02 3.59 2.23
CA ARG A 188 -27.36 2.62 1.16
C ARG A 188 -28.07 1.46 1.83
N SER A 189 -29.19 1.03 1.26
CA SER A 189 -29.90 -0.12 1.79
C SER A 189 -30.86 -0.75 0.80
N ASP A 190 -31.12 -2.03 1.03
CA ASP A 190 -32.31 -2.71 0.52
C ASP A 190 -33.48 -2.55 1.50
N ALA A 191 -34.70 -2.61 0.97
CA ALA A 191 -35.93 -2.68 1.73
C ALA A 191 -36.75 -3.91 1.33
N GLN A 192 -37.25 -4.66 2.31
CA GLN A 192 -38.00 -5.90 2.12
C GLN A 192 -39.49 -5.67 2.41
N ARG A 193 -40.38 -6.22 1.57
CA ARG A 193 -41.82 -6.08 1.79
C ARG A 193 -42.25 -6.70 3.12
N ASN A 194 -43.04 -5.97 3.90
CA ASN A 194 -43.53 -6.43 5.19
C ASN A 194 -44.48 -7.64 5.01
N PRO A 195 -44.15 -8.84 5.51
CA PRO A 195 -44.96 -10.04 5.28
C PRO A 195 -46.29 -10.07 6.05
N LEU A 196 -46.56 -9.11 6.95
CA LEU A 196 -47.75 -9.10 7.83
C LEU A 196 -48.94 -8.26 7.31
N GLY A 197 -48.91 -7.80 6.06
CA GLY A 197 -49.96 -6.97 5.45
C GLY A 197 -51.22 -7.67 4.95
N ARG A 198 -51.56 -8.88 5.44
CA ARG A 198 -52.84 -9.55 5.14
C ARG A 198 -53.60 -9.84 6.42
N ASP A 199 -54.87 -9.43 6.43
CA ASP A 199 -55.83 -9.64 7.51
C ASP A 199 -55.74 -11.04 8.14
N ALA A 200 -55.78 -11.03 9.48
CA ALA A 200 -55.74 -12.22 10.31
C ALA A 200 -57.01 -13.06 10.17
N THR A 201 -56.97 -14.11 9.35
CA THR A 201 -57.84 -15.29 9.50
C THR A 201 -57.22 -16.54 8.85
N GLY A 202 -57.04 -17.63 9.62
CA GLY A 202 -57.11 -18.99 9.06
C GLY A 202 -55.86 -19.89 9.15
N THR A 203 -55.78 -20.66 10.23
CA THR A 203 -55.47 -22.12 10.31
C THR A 203 -54.25 -22.76 9.63
N ARG A 204 -53.50 -23.49 10.49
CA ARG A 204 -52.41 -24.46 10.27
C ARG A 204 -52.67 -25.54 9.20
N SER A 205 -51.60 -25.99 8.53
CA SER A 205 -51.33 -27.43 8.30
C SER A 205 -49.87 -27.70 7.96
N ALA A 206 -49.39 -28.87 8.40
CA ALA A 206 -48.03 -29.40 8.30
C ALA A 206 -47.86 -30.38 7.11
N ALA A 207 -46.62 -30.88 6.97
CA ALA A 207 -46.10 -31.96 6.10
C ALA A 207 -45.54 -31.49 4.73
N GLY A 208 -44.39 -31.97 4.24
CA GLY A 208 -43.63 -33.16 4.61
C GLY A 208 -42.22 -33.21 3.99
N ARG A 209 -41.46 -34.19 4.49
CA ARG A 209 -40.06 -34.50 4.16
C ARG A 209 -39.92 -35.14 2.77
N GLY A 210 -38.80 -34.84 2.08
CA GLY A 210 -38.26 -35.63 0.98
C GLY A 210 -36.74 -35.46 0.92
N ARG A 211 -36.00 -36.57 1.06
CA ARG A 211 -34.53 -36.68 1.15
C ARG A 211 -33.87 -36.86 -0.24
N PRO A 212 -32.52 -36.76 -0.34
CA PRO A 212 -31.77 -36.37 -1.54
C PRO A 212 -31.15 -37.55 -2.32
N GLY A 213 -30.58 -37.28 -3.51
CA GLY A 213 -29.75 -38.25 -4.22
C GLY A 213 -28.95 -37.70 -5.42
N HIS A 214 -27.62 -37.88 -5.33
CA HIS A 214 -26.58 -38.00 -6.37
C HIS A 214 -26.24 -36.76 -7.23
N GLY A 215 -24.99 -36.33 -7.41
CA GLY A 215 -23.68 -37.00 -7.30
C GLY A 215 -23.12 -37.32 -8.68
N ILE A 216 -22.26 -36.44 -9.23
CA ILE A 216 -21.40 -36.74 -10.39
C ILE A 216 -20.04 -36.05 -10.18
N GLU A 217 -18.99 -36.88 -10.05
CA GLU A 217 -17.57 -36.52 -10.20
C GLU A 217 -17.18 -36.44 -11.68
N GLY A 218 -16.19 -35.60 -12.02
CA GLY A 218 -15.61 -35.62 -13.37
C GLY A 218 -14.48 -34.64 -13.68
N ARG A 219 -13.27 -34.95 -13.18
CA ARG A 219 -11.93 -34.75 -13.78
C ARG A 219 -11.15 -33.42 -13.65
N PRO A 220 -9.80 -33.50 -13.64
CA PRO A 220 -8.89 -32.46 -13.15
C PRO A 220 -8.38 -31.55 -14.27
N LEU A 221 -8.22 -30.27 -13.96
CA LEU A 221 -7.53 -29.30 -14.82
C LEU A 221 -6.04 -29.23 -14.47
N ALA A 222 -5.20 -29.39 -15.49
CA ALA A 222 -3.75 -29.19 -15.45
C ALA A 222 -3.39 -27.70 -15.21
N PRO A 223 -2.19 -27.39 -14.69
CA PRO A 223 -1.85 -26.06 -14.23
C PRO A 223 -1.53 -25.11 -15.39
N ALA A 224 -2.22 -23.97 -15.44
CA ALA A 224 -1.91 -22.88 -16.34
C ALA A 224 -0.69 -22.09 -15.81
N ARG A 225 0.39 -22.09 -16.59
CA ARG A 225 1.54 -21.20 -16.43
C ARG A 225 1.19 -19.81 -16.96
N ARG A 226 1.34 -18.75 -16.16
CA ARG A 226 1.57 -17.37 -16.63
C ARG A 226 2.25 -16.56 -15.52
N ALA A 227 3.33 -15.89 -15.91
CA ALA A 227 4.32 -15.25 -15.06
C ALA A 227 3.90 -13.83 -14.62
N LEU A 228 4.34 -13.45 -13.42
CA LEU A 228 4.22 -12.13 -12.80
C LEU A 228 5.47 -11.29 -13.12
N LEU A 229 5.32 -9.97 -13.29
CA LEU A 229 6.35 -9.00 -13.73
C LEU A 229 6.52 -7.86 -12.68
N PRO A 230 7.66 -7.13 -12.64
CA PRO A 230 8.17 -6.37 -11.48
C PRO A 230 8.61 -4.89 -11.71
N TRP A 231 8.97 -4.16 -10.63
CA TRP A 231 8.08 -3.08 -10.21
C TRP A 231 8.66 -1.85 -9.44
N MET A 232 9.94 -1.39 -9.51
CA MET A 232 10.36 -0.19 -8.70
C MET A 232 10.47 1.18 -9.38
N LEU A 233 11.21 1.36 -10.48
CA LEU A 233 11.01 2.51 -11.40
C LEU A 233 10.04 2.16 -12.54
N HIS A 234 9.85 0.87 -12.76
CA HIS A 234 9.01 0.29 -13.81
C HIS A 234 7.53 0.74 -13.71
N ASN A 235 7.01 1.07 -12.52
CA ASN A 235 5.56 1.31 -12.32
C ASN A 235 5.08 2.66 -12.71
N ALA A 236 5.97 3.65 -12.60
CA ALA A 236 5.70 4.97 -13.08
C ALA A 236 5.38 4.99 -14.59
N LEU A 237 5.68 3.90 -15.32
CA LEU A 237 5.61 3.81 -16.79
C LEU A 237 4.95 2.51 -17.32
N ARG A 238 4.46 1.61 -16.45
CA ARG A 238 3.81 0.34 -16.85
C ARG A 238 2.29 0.45 -16.97
N ASP A 239 1.65 1.30 -16.18
CA ASP A 239 0.19 1.47 -16.19
C ASP A 239 -0.29 2.41 -17.31
N ALA A 240 0.29 2.21 -18.50
CA ALA A 240 0.03 2.91 -19.76
C ALA A 240 -0.35 1.91 -20.88
N THR A 241 -0.78 0.68 -20.55
CA THR A 241 -0.99 -0.39 -21.53
C THR A 241 -2.45 -0.89 -21.59
N VAL A 242 -3.13 -0.54 -22.69
CA VAL A 242 -4.46 -1.02 -23.08
C VAL A 242 -4.40 -2.42 -23.73
N PRO A 243 -5.36 -3.33 -23.50
CA PRO A 243 -5.41 -4.64 -24.19
C PRO A 243 -6.00 -4.52 -25.60
N SER A 244 -5.31 -5.03 -26.63
CA SER A 244 -5.90 -5.24 -27.96
C SER A 244 -5.93 -6.72 -28.36
N ARG A 245 -7.05 -7.16 -28.93
CA ARG A 245 -7.31 -8.53 -29.41
C ARG A 245 -6.59 -8.81 -30.74
N ARG A 246 -5.62 -9.73 -30.77
CA ARG A 246 -5.34 -10.84 -31.74
C ARG A 246 -3.84 -11.18 -31.84
N ALA A 247 -3.53 -12.48 -32.05
CA ALA A 247 -2.22 -13.15 -32.00
C ALA A 247 -1.60 -13.40 -33.42
N PRO A 248 -0.43 -14.09 -33.59
CA PRO A 248 0.73 -14.33 -32.70
C PRO A 248 2.09 -13.94 -33.33
N GLY A 249 2.99 -13.36 -32.55
CA GLY A 249 4.41 -13.21 -32.89
C GLY A 249 4.97 -11.81 -32.64
N GLY A 250 6.01 -11.72 -31.82
CA GLY A 250 6.87 -10.52 -31.71
C GLY A 250 6.58 -9.61 -30.51
N HIS A 251 7.57 -9.54 -29.61
CA HIS A 251 8.00 -8.42 -28.75
C HIS A 251 7.00 -7.77 -27.76
N MET A 252 7.39 -7.78 -26.49
CA MET A 252 6.70 -7.20 -25.33
C MET A 252 7.44 -5.91 -24.92
N GLY A 253 6.72 -4.79 -24.88
CA GLY A 253 7.24 -3.43 -24.65
C GLY A 253 6.75 -2.51 -25.76
N ARG A 254 5.82 -1.58 -25.46
CA ARG A 254 5.53 -0.45 -26.35
C ARG A 254 6.33 0.74 -25.86
N ASP A 255 7.05 1.36 -26.77
CA ASP A 255 7.88 2.53 -26.55
C ASP A 255 7.04 3.73 -26.08
N VAL A 256 7.52 4.46 -25.07
CA VAL A 256 6.95 5.75 -24.65
C VAL A 256 7.38 6.80 -25.69
N GLU A 257 6.71 6.85 -26.83
CA GLU A 257 7.07 7.73 -27.96
C GLU A 257 6.85 9.25 -27.69
N GLN A 258 6.40 9.65 -26.49
CA GLN A 258 6.03 11.04 -26.20
C GLN A 258 7.01 11.74 -25.25
N GLY A 259 8.08 12.29 -25.81
CA GLY A 259 9.11 13.05 -25.07
C GLY A 259 8.69 14.45 -24.57
N ALA A 260 7.46 14.92 -24.83
CA ALA A 260 6.98 16.21 -24.33
C ALA A 260 5.49 16.20 -24.00
N PHE A 261 5.14 16.11 -22.71
CA PHE A 261 3.76 16.17 -22.24
C PHE A 261 3.22 17.60 -22.25
N SER A 262 2.04 17.80 -22.86
CA SER A 262 1.39 19.10 -22.91
C SER A 262 0.77 19.51 -21.57
N ARG A 263 0.37 20.77 -21.44
CA ARG A 263 -0.40 21.24 -20.27
C ARG A 263 -1.75 20.54 -20.15
N GLU A 264 -2.37 20.22 -21.29
CA GLU A 264 -3.65 19.53 -21.36
C GLU A 264 -3.53 18.08 -20.87
N ASP A 265 -2.47 17.36 -21.27
CA ASP A 265 -2.20 15.99 -20.79
C ASP A 265 -2.10 15.94 -19.27
N ARG A 266 -1.42 16.92 -18.66
CA ARG A 266 -1.31 17.03 -17.19
C ARG A 266 -2.65 17.29 -16.52
N VAL A 267 -3.55 18.07 -17.14
CA VAL A 267 -4.89 18.32 -16.59
C VAL A 267 -5.74 17.06 -16.68
N ARG A 268 -5.79 16.43 -17.85
CA ARG A 268 -6.52 15.18 -18.10
C ARG A 268 -6.08 14.07 -17.14
N TYR A 269 -4.77 13.87 -17.02
CA TYR A 269 -4.22 12.87 -16.11
C TYR A 269 -4.59 13.14 -14.65
N ARG A 270 -4.50 14.39 -14.17
CA ARG A 270 -4.93 14.72 -12.79
C ARG A 270 -6.41 14.41 -12.54
N GLN A 271 -7.28 14.67 -13.51
CA GLN A 271 -8.70 14.34 -13.39
C GLN A 271 -8.89 12.82 -13.33
N LYS A 272 -8.17 12.09 -14.17
CA LYS A 272 -8.25 10.63 -14.22
C LYS A 272 -7.70 9.96 -12.95
N VAL A 273 -6.57 10.42 -12.42
CA VAL A 273 -6.04 9.98 -11.12
C VAL A 273 -7.05 10.17 -9.98
N ARG A 274 -7.72 11.33 -9.92
CA ARG A 274 -8.77 11.58 -8.91
C ARG A 274 -9.95 10.61 -9.06
N ARG A 275 -10.39 10.37 -10.29
CA ARG A 275 -11.44 9.40 -10.58
C ARG A 275 -11.04 7.98 -10.16
N CYS A 276 -9.81 7.56 -10.43
CA CYS A 276 -9.28 6.29 -9.94
C CYS A 276 -9.25 6.24 -8.41
N LEU A 277 -8.88 7.33 -7.73
CA LEU A 277 -8.89 7.41 -6.27
C LEU A 277 -10.31 7.27 -5.70
N ASP A 278 -11.31 7.91 -6.32
CA ASP A 278 -12.71 7.79 -5.91
C ASP A 278 -13.22 6.35 -6.09
N VAL A 279 -12.90 5.70 -7.21
CA VAL A 279 -13.21 4.28 -7.45
C VAL A 279 -12.49 3.38 -6.45
N PHE A 280 -11.22 3.65 -6.17
CA PHE A 280 -10.46 2.90 -5.17
C PHE A 280 -11.11 2.98 -3.78
N ALA A 281 -11.63 4.14 -3.38
CA ALA A 281 -12.37 4.30 -2.13
C ALA A 281 -13.60 3.39 -2.07
N LEU A 282 -14.38 3.33 -3.16
CA LEU A 282 -15.54 2.44 -3.26
C LEU A 282 -15.15 0.96 -3.19
N MET A 283 -14.04 0.60 -3.85
CA MET A 283 -13.55 -0.78 -3.85
C MET A 283 -13.18 -1.25 -2.45
N LEU A 284 -12.54 -0.40 -1.64
CA LEU A 284 -12.13 -0.75 -0.27
C LEU A 284 -13.31 -1.11 0.64
N ASP A 285 -14.50 -0.57 0.39
CA ASP A 285 -15.70 -0.82 1.19
C ASP A 285 -16.52 -2.03 0.67
N ASP A 286 -16.66 -2.15 -0.65
CA ASP A 286 -17.68 -3.02 -1.26
C ASP A 286 -17.11 -4.20 -2.07
N PHE A 287 -15.78 -4.28 -2.23
CA PHE A 287 -15.13 -5.27 -3.11
C PHE A 287 -14.34 -6.33 -2.34
N GLY A 288 -14.46 -7.60 -2.77
CA GLY A 288 -13.69 -8.70 -2.18
C GLY A 288 -12.23 -8.66 -2.62
N PHE A 289 -11.33 -8.27 -1.71
CA PHE A 289 -9.88 -8.36 -1.91
C PHE A 289 -9.38 -9.79 -1.64
N ASP A 290 -8.38 -10.23 -2.41
CA ASP A 290 -7.69 -11.48 -2.11
C ASP A 290 -6.78 -11.28 -0.89
N ALA A 291 -7.17 -11.88 0.24
CA ALA A 291 -6.43 -11.78 1.50
C ALA A 291 -6.46 -13.06 2.37
N ASP A 292 -7.10 -14.14 1.91
CA ASP A 292 -7.33 -15.35 2.71
C ASP A 292 -6.03 -16.09 3.07
N ARG A 293 -5.02 -16.00 2.18
CA ARG A 293 -3.69 -16.60 2.39
C ARG A 293 -2.63 -15.59 1.94
N PRO A 294 -2.11 -14.76 2.85
CA PRO A 294 -1.21 -13.68 2.49
C PRO A 294 0.07 -14.23 1.88
N MET A 295 0.28 -13.96 0.59
CA MET A 295 1.52 -14.30 -0.08
C MET A 295 2.62 -13.28 0.21
N THR A 296 3.85 -13.74 0.15
CA THR A 296 5.04 -12.91 0.17
C THR A 296 5.67 -12.84 -1.21
N GLY A 297 6.41 -11.79 -1.49
CA GLY A 297 7.24 -11.62 -2.69
C GLY A 297 8.59 -11.01 -2.34
N LEU A 298 9.60 -11.27 -3.18
CA LEU A 298 10.94 -10.70 -3.06
C LEU A 298 11.35 -10.12 -4.42
N GLU A 299 11.82 -8.90 -4.42
CA GLU A 299 12.46 -8.26 -5.58
C GLU A 299 13.89 -7.89 -5.19
N ILE A 300 14.85 -8.15 -6.08
CA ILE A 300 16.28 -8.08 -5.80
C ILE A 300 16.98 -7.38 -6.96
N GLU A 301 17.62 -6.26 -6.70
CA GLU A 301 18.48 -5.61 -7.67
C GLU A 301 19.93 -6.14 -7.57
N LEU A 302 20.57 -6.26 -8.73
CA LEU A 302 21.84 -6.95 -8.92
C LEU A 302 22.82 -6.00 -9.60
N ASN A 303 24.11 -6.08 -9.26
CA ASN A 303 25.17 -5.35 -9.96
C ASN A 303 25.96 -6.31 -10.86
N LEU A 304 26.45 -5.77 -11.98
CA LEU A 304 27.31 -6.46 -12.93
C LEU A 304 28.72 -5.89 -12.85
N VAL A 305 29.71 -6.78 -12.72
CA VAL A 305 31.12 -6.40 -12.73
C VAL A 305 31.94 -7.28 -13.67
N ASP A 306 33.02 -6.76 -14.22
CA ASP A 306 33.97 -7.55 -14.97
C ASP A 306 34.96 -8.33 -14.08
N SER A 307 35.95 -8.98 -14.68
CA SER A 307 36.97 -9.74 -13.94
C SER A 307 37.88 -8.88 -13.04
N ALA A 308 38.02 -7.58 -13.33
CA ALA A 308 38.75 -6.62 -12.54
C ALA A 308 37.90 -6.00 -11.42
N ALA A 309 36.62 -6.38 -11.31
CA ALA A 309 35.62 -5.77 -10.44
C ALA A 309 35.22 -4.33 -10.84
N GLU A 310 35.44 -3.94 -12.09
CA GLU A 310 34.89 -2.71 -12.65
C GLU A 310 33.42 -2.90 -13.05
N PRO A 311 32.56 -1.88 -12.94
CA PRO A 311 31.16 -1.96 -13.35
C PRO A 311 31.03 -2.33 -14.84
N ALA A 312 30.20 -3.34 -15.15
CA ALA A 312 30.01 -3.83 -16.51
C ALA A 312 28.69 -3.32 -17.11
N MET A 313 28.78 -2.32 -18.01
CA MET A 313 27.64 -1.74 -18.76
C MET A 313 27.09 -2.70 -19.83
N ARG A 314 26.53 -3.84 -19.42
CA ARG A 314 26.20 -4.98 -20.30
C ARG A 314 24.85 -5.62 -20.01
N ASN A 315 23.95 -4.95 -19.28
CA ASN A 315 22.70 -5.53 -18.86
C ASN A 315 21.84 -6.06 -20.02
N GLU A 316 21.72 -5.33 -21.13
CA GLU A 316 20.89 -5.71 -22.29
C GLU A 316 21.35 -7.04 -22.91
N VAL A 317 22.66 -7.17 -23.18
CA VAL A 317 23.24 -8.40 -23.74
C VAL A 317 23.10 -9.56 -22.76
N ILE A 318 23.33 -9.32 -21.47
CA ILE A 318 23.23 -10.36 -20.44
C ILE A 318 21.77 -10.81 -20.25
N LEU A 319 20.80 -9.91 -20.29
CA LEU A 319 19.38 -10.25 -20.24
C LEU A 319 18.95 -11.08 -21.44
N ALA A 320 19.42 -10.74 -22.64
CA ALA A 320 19.17 -11.54 -23.83
C ALA A 320 19.74 -12.96 -23.70
N ASP A 321 20.90 -13.12 -23.07
CA ASP A 321 21.52 -14.43 -22.78
C ASP A 321 20.84 -15.21 -21.66
N ILE A 322 20.33 -14.52 -20.64
CA ILE A 322 19.55 -15.10 -19.54
C ILE A 322 18.22 -15.64 -20.07
N ALA A 323 17.52 -14.83 -20.89
CA ALA A 323 16.25 -15.17 -21.52
C ALA A 323 15.18 -15.69 -20.54
N ASP A 324 15.15 -15.13 -19.33
CA ASP A 324 14.22 -15.47 -18.25
C ASP A 324 13.40 -14.23 -17.89
N PRO A 325 12.05 -14.27 -17.98
CA PRO A 325 11.19 -13.12 -17.71
C PRO A 325 11.22 -12.63 -16.26
N LEU A 326 11.80 -13.41 -15.34
CA LEU A 326 12.03 -12.98 -13.96
C LEU A 326 13.13 -11.92 -13.85
N PHE A 327 13.98 -11.76 -14.87
CA PHE A 327 15.04 -10.77 -14.93
C PHE A 327 14.70 -9.60 -15.84
N GLN A 328 15.00 -8.38 -15.41
CA GLN A 328 14.73 -7.15 -16.15
C GLN A 328 15.86 -6.14 -16.09
N THR A 329 15.80 -5.12 -16.96
CA THR A 329 16.70 -3.97 -16.90
C THR A 329 16.37 -3.07 -15.72
N GLU A 330 17.39 -2.61 -15.02
CA GLU A 330 17.30 -1.50 -14.06
C GLU A 330 17.68 -0.16 -14.69
N LEU A 331 17.67 0.94 -13.92
CA LEU A 331 18.02 2.28 -14.41
C LEU A 331 19.40 2.31 -15.10
N GLY A 332 20.43 1.72 -14.49
CA GLY A 332 21.79 1.69 -15.00
C GLY A 332 22.08 0.48 -15.89
N GLN A 333 22.93 0.67 -16.91
CA GLN A 333 23.40 -0.43 -17.79
C GLN A 333 24.19 -1.52 -17.06
N PHE A 334 24.63 -1.26 -15.83
CA PHE A 334 25.37 -2.18 -14.97
C PHE A 334 24.48 -2.91 -13.95
N ASN A 335 23.16 -2.73 -13.99
CA ASN A 335 22.24 -3.37 -13.07
C ASN A 335 21.16 -4.20 -13.76
N LEU A 336 20.67 -5.17 -13.01
CA LEU A 336 19.55 -6.04 -13.33
C LEU A 336 18.58 -6.09 -12.14
N GLU A 337 17.32 -6.36 -12.40
CA GLU A 337 16.33 -6.70 -11.37
C GLU A 337 15.96 -8.18 -11.50
N LEU A 338 15.85 -8.91 -10.38
CA LEU A 338 15.34 -10.27 -10.28
C LEU A 338 14.12 -10.30 -9.39
N ASN A 339 13.06 -10.93 -9.88
CA ASN A 339 11.78 -10.95 -9.20
C ASN A 339 11.36 -12.36 -8.88
N ALA A 340 11.39 -12.66 -7.58
CA ALA A 340 11.04 -13.97 -7.09
C ALA A 340 9.53 -14.17 -7.24
N LEU A 341 9.14 -15.36 -7.69
CA LEU A 341 7.74 -15.74 -7.74
C LEU A 341 7.12 -15.65 -6.33
N PRO A 342 5.94 -15.02 -6.19
CA PRO A 342 5.24 -14.97 -4.91
C PRO A 342 4.92 -16.36 -4.39
N ARG A 343 4.96 -16.52 -3.07
CA ARG A 343 4.65 -17.79 -2.40
C ARG A 343 4.25 -17.58 -0.96
N LEU A 344 3.83 -18.67 -0.34
CA LEU A 344 3.61 -18.76 1.09
C LEU A 344 4.93 -19.13 1.78
N ILE A 345 5.17 -18.54 2.95
CA ILE A 345 6.33 -18.85 3.80
C ILE A 345 6.06 -19.97 4.82
N GLU A 346 4.81 -20.45 4.91
CA GLU A 346 4.39 -21.55 5.77
C GLU A 346 5.25 -22.81 5.55
N GLY A 347 5.51 -23.57 6.62
CA GLY A 347 6.32 -24.77 6.58
C GLY A 347 7.75 -24.45 6.14
N ILE A 348 8.16 -25.02 5.00
CA ILE A 348 9.51 -24.87 4.43
C ILE A 348 9.60 -23.78 3.36
N GLY A 349 8.62 -22.87 3.25
CA GLY A 349 8.55 -21.89 2.16
C GLY A 349 9.81 -21.00 2.02
N PHE A 350 10.53 -20.72 3.12
CA PHE A 350 11.83 -20.05 3.05
C PHE A 350 12.94 -20.90 2.42
N ALA A 351 12.96 -22.21 2.66
CA ALA A 351 13.92 -23.11 2.02
C ALA A 351 13.66 -23.20 0.51
N ASP A 352 12.39 -23.19 0.10
CA ASP A 352 12.02 -23.12 -1.32
C ASP A 352 12.46 -21.80 -1.96
N TYR A 353 12.26 -20.66 -1.28
CA TYR A 353 12.83 -19.38 -1.71
C TYR A 353 14.35 -19.46 -1.90
N GLU A 354 15.06 -20.03 -0.91
CA GLU A 354 16.51 -20.13 -0.96
C GLU A 354 16.97 -20.95 -2.16
N GLN A 355 16.35 -22.11 -2.38
CA GLN A 355 16.69 -22.99 -3.48
C GLN A 355 16.42 -22.34 -4.85
N ASP A 356 15.26 -21.69 -5.01
CA ASP A 356 14.88 -21.06 -6.27
C ASP A 356 15.77 -19.84 -6.58
N LEU A 357 16.01 -18.97 -5.60
CA LEU A 357 16.88 -17.81 -5.77
C LEU A 357 18.31 -18.23 -6.11
N ARG A 358 18.87 -19.20 -5.39
CA ARG A 358 20.20 -19.72 -5.68
C ARG A 358 20.28 -20.32 -7.08
N SER A 359 19.27 -21.09 -7.49
CA SER A 359 19.22 -21.71 -8.80
C SER A 359 19.15 -20.66 -9.91
N SER A 360 18.28 -19.65 -9.75
CA SER A 360 18.13 -18.55 -10.72
C SER A 360 19.38 -17.69 -10.82
N LEU A 361 19.99 -17.30 -9.69
CA LEU A 361 21.22 -16.51 -9.66
C LEU A 361 22.42 -17.29 -10.22
N SER A 362 22.54 -18.59 -9.94
CA SER A 362 23.61 -19.42 -10.53
C SER A 362 23.49 -19.49 -12.05
N ARG A 363 22.28 -19.69 -12.57
CA ARG A 363 22.05 -19.68 -14.03
C ARG A 363 22.37 -18.31 -14.62
N ALA A 364 21.98 -17.23 -13.94
CA ALA A 364 22.25 -15.88 -14.41
C ALA A 364 23.75 -15.56 -14.40
N ASP A 365 24.51 -15.96 -13.37
CA ASP A 365 25.96 -15.77 -13.30
C ASP A 365 26.68 -16.56 -14.40
N GLU A 366 26.25 -17.80 -14.69
CA GLU A 366 26.77 -18.59 -15.83
C GLU A 366 26.53 -17.92 -17.19
N ARG A 367 25.42 -17.19 -17.34
CA ARG A 367 25.09 -16.44 -18.56
C ARG A 367 25.88 -15.14 -18.64
N ALA A 368 25.96 -14.39 -17.54
CA ALA A 368 26.77 -13.18 -17.43
C ALA A 368 28.25 -13.46 -17.75
N ALA A 369 28.78 -14.61 -17.32
CA ALA A 369 30.16 -15.01 -17.57
C ALA A 369 30.50 -15.15 -19.07
N LYS A 370 29.53 -15.44 -19.94
CA LYS A 370 29.73 -15.49 -21.40
C LYS A 370 30.05 -14.10 -21.98
N SER A 371 29.63 -13.06 -21.28
CA SER A 371 29.79 -11.66 -21.63
C SER A 371 30.84 -10.97 -20.74
N ASP A 372 31.78 -11.73 -20.16
CA ASP A 372 32.85 -11.28 -19.25
C ASP A 372 32.33 -10.45 -18.06
N ALA A 373 31.19 -10.87 -17.51
CA ALA A 373 30.57 -10.24 -16.36
C ALA A 373 30.24 -11.26 -15.26
N LYS A 374 30.11 -10.76 -14.03
CA LYS A 374 29.71 -11.50 -12.82
C LYS A 374 28.65 -10.71 -12.07
N ILE A 375 27.77 -11.42 -11.39
CA ILE A 375 26.71 -10.82 -10.57
C ILE A 375 27.18 -10.60 -9.13
N VAL A 376 26.98 -9.39 -8.61
CA VAL A 376 27.29 -9.02 -7.22
C VAL A 376 26.03 -8.48 -6.54
N LEU A 377 25.67 -9.07 -5.41
CA LEU A 377 24.56 -8.68 -4.54
C LEU A 377 25.07 -7.70 -3.49
N VAL A 378 25.12 -6.40 -3.81
CA VAL A 378 25.68 -5.38 -2.90
C VAL A 378 24.90 -4.08 -3.04
N GLY A 379 24.55 -3.42 -1.94
CA GLY A 379 23.67 -2.25 -1.97
C GLY A 379 24.16 -1.12 -2.88
N ILE A 380 25.42 -0.71 -2.76
CA ILE A 380 26.10 0.15 -3.74
C ILE A 380 27.36 -0.57 -4.17
N LEU A 381 27.59 -0.68 -5.47
CA LEU A 381 28.84 -1.23 -5.99
C LEU A 381 30.01 -0.26 -5.70
N PRO A 382 30.98 -0.61 -4.82
CA PRO A 382 31.96 0.35 -4.33
C PRO A 382 33.00 0.84 -5.35
N THR A 383 33.08 0.18 -6.51
CA THR A 383 33.92 0.56 -7.66
C THR A 383 33.22 1.53 -8.62
N LEU A 384 31.97 1.92 -8.34
CA LEU A 384 31.32 3.02 -9.05
C LEU A 384 32.03 4.36 -8.79
N THR A 385 32.17 5.14 -9.85
CA THR A 385 32.76 6.49 -9.83
C THR A 385 31.86 7.42 -10.63
N GLU A 386 32.10 8.74 -10.57
CA GLU A 386 31.33 9.74 -11.31
C GLU A 386 31.29 9.45 -12.83
N ARG A 387 32.34 8.82 -13.39
CA ARG A 387 32.39 8.45 -14.82
C ARG A 387 31.37 7.38 -15.21
N HIS A 388 30.87 6.62 -14.24
CA HIS A 388 29.94 5.51 -14.44
C HIS A 388 28.48 5.97 -14.30
N LEU A 389 28.21 6.94 -13.43
CA LEU A 389 26.85 7.40 -13.11
C LEU A 389 26.50 8.67 -13.91
N VAL A 390 26.45 8.52 -15.23
CA VAL A 390 26.10 9.56 -16.20
C VAL A 390 24.92 9.13 -17.07
N ALA A 391 24.22 10.09 -17.68
CA ALA A 391 23.05 9.83 -18.52
C ALA A 391 23.31 8.80 -19.66
N ASP A 392 24.50 8.80 -20.25
CA ASP A 392 24.89 7.88 -21.32
C ASP A 392 24.93 6.40 -20.89
N ASN A 393 25.06 6.14 -19.59
CA ASN A 393 25.07 4.81 -19.00
C ASN A 393 23.70 4.40 -18.43
N LEU A 394 22.65 5.19 -18.68
CA LEU A 394 21.28 4.76 -18.44
C LEU A 394 20.91 3.64 -19.42
N SER A 395 20.10 2.70 -18.95
CA SER A 395 19.55 1.65 -19.78
C SER A 395 18.80 2.23 -20.98
N THR A 396 18.90 1.56 -22.12
CA THR A 396 18.38 2.01 -23.44
C THR A 396 16.87 2.16 -23.51
N ASN A 397 16.14 1.73 -22.49
CA ASN A 397 14.69 1.88 -22.43
C ASN A 397 14.30 3.37 -22.31
N GLU A 398 13.56 3.84 -23.30
CA GLU A 398 13.06 5.23 -23.44
C GLU A 398 12.41 5.76 -22.16
N ARG A 399 11.79 4.88 -21.37
CA ARG A 399 11.13 5.19 -20.11
C ARG A 399 12.07 5.91 -19.11
N TYR A 400 13.34 5.49 -19.04
CA TYR A 400 14.32 6.05 -18.11
C TYR A 400 14.77 7.44 -18.54
N ARG A 401 14.89 7.65 -19.85
CA ARG A 401 15.17 8.96 -20.44
C ARG A 401 14.04 9.94 -20.16
N VAL A 402 12.79 9.54 -20.38
CA VAL A 402 11.62 10.39 -20.09
C VAL A 402 11.55 10.73 -18.60
N LEU A 403 11.79 9.76 -17.71
CA LEU A 403 11.79 10.02 -16.27
C LEU A 403 12.90 10.98 -15.85
N ASN A 404 14.13 10.79 -16.38
CA ASN A 404 15.24 11.72 -16.19
C ASN A 404 14.83 13.15 -16.56
N ASP A 405 14.31 13.33 -17.76
CA ASP A 405 13.89 14.63 -18.28
C ASP A 405 12.80 15.27 -17.41
N GLN A 406 11.85 14.47 -16.88
CA GLN A 406 10.80 14.98 -16.00
C GLN A 406 11.30 15.36 -14.60
N ILE A 407 12.23 14.61 -14.01
CA ILE A 407 12.77 14.91 -12.68
C ILE A 407 13.69 16.14 -12.76
N VAL A 408 14.64 16.15 -13.69
CA VAL A 408 15.55 17.27 -13.91
C VAL A 408 14.78 18.52 -14.31
N GLY A 409 13.80 18.38 -15.21
CA GLY A 409 12.93 19.48 -15.62
C GLY A 409 12.03 20.02 -14.50
N ALA A 410 11.57 19.17 -13.58
CA ALA A 410 10.80 19.60 -12.41
C ALA A 410 11.66 20.34 -11.38
N ARG A 411 12.93 19.94 -11.24
CA ARG A 411 13.90 20.59 -10.36
C ARG A 411 14.35 21.95 -10.90
N GLY A 412 14.65 22.02 -12.20
CA GLY A 412 15.07 23.24 -12.90
C GLY A 412 16.54 23.63 -12.76
N GLU A 413 17.36 22.77 -12.14
CA GLU A 413 18.79 22.95 -11.90
C GLU A 413 19.50 21.58 -11.78
N ASP A 414 20.83 21.59 -11.78
CA ASP A 414 21.64 20.40 -11.48
C ASP A 414 21.35 19.88 -10.07
N ILE A 415 21.50 18.57 -9.89
CA ILE A 415 21.30 17.90 -8.61
C ILE A 415 22.61 17.97 -7.82
N GLU A 416 22.60 18.69 -6.69
CA GLU A 416 23.67 18.63 -5.70
C GLU A 416 23.56 17.37 -4.85
N LEU A 417 24.68 16.64 -4.73
CA LEU A 417 24.87 15.56 -3.78
C LEU A 417 25.82 16.04 -2.66
N ASP A 418 25.31 16.27 -1.45
CA ASP A 418 26.09 16.55 -0.22
C ASP A 418 25.78 15.48 0.83
N ILE A 419 26.60 14.44 0.87
CA ILE A 419 26.47 13.34 1.84
C ILE A 419 27.60 13.43 2.85
N ARG A 420 27.22 13.64 4.11
CA ARG A 420 28.15 13.78 5.24
C ARG A 420 28.13 12.51 6.08
N GLY A 421 29.11 11.63 5.84
CA GLY A 421 29.31 10.38 6.57
C GLY A 421 30.61 10.38 7.37
N VAL A 422 31.31 9.24 7.38
CA VAL A 422 32.68 9.16 7.91
C VAL A 422 33.59 10.12 7.13
N GLU A 423 33.45 10.12 5.82
CA GLU A 423 33.98 11.12 4.90
C GLU A 423 32.83 11.98 4.34
N ARG A 424 33.17 13.09 3.66
CA ARG A 424 32.18 13.92 2.96
C ARG A 424 32.30 13.71 1.45
N LEU A 425 31.15 13.53 0.80
CA LEU A 425 31.01 13.63 -0.64
C LEU A 425 30.21 14.89 -0.96
N GLN A 426 30.78 15.77 -1.79
CA GLN A 426 30.08 16.93 -2.35
C GLN A 426 30.36 16.99 -3.86
N THR A 427 29.32 16.81 -4.67
CA THR A 427 29.42 16.82 -6.14
C THR A 427 28.09 17.22 -6.78
N HIS A 428 28.07 17.41 -8.10
CA HIS A 428 26.86 17.76 -8.85
C HIS A 428 26.67 16.79 -10.01
N THR A 429 25.42 16.57 -10.40
CA THR A 429 25.05 15.80 -11.58
C THR A 429 23.89 16.47 -12.31
N ASP A 430 23.85 16.33 -13.63
CA ASP A 430 22.80 16.83 -14.52
C ASP A 430 21.73 15.76 -14.82
N SER A 431 21.82 14.59 -14.20
CA SER A 431 20.93 13.45 -14.45
C SER A 431 20.58 12.69 -13.17
N ILE A 432 19.54 11.87 -13.26
CA ILE A 432 19.17 10.95 -12.15
C ILE A 432 20.09 9.74 -12.04
N ALA A 433 21.12 9.60 -12.90
CA ALA A 433 21.96 8.41 -12.98
C ALA A 433 22.60 7.96 -11.66
N PRO A 434 22.93 8.83 -10.69
CA PRO A 434 23.41 8.37 -9.38
C PRO A 434 22.41 7.51 -8.60
N GLU A 435 21.12 7.61 -8.89
CA GLU A 435 20.10 6.71 -8.32
C GLU A 435 20.36 5.25 -8.68
N ALA A 436 20.88 4.96 -9.88
CA ALA A 436 21.15 3.59 -10.35
C ALA A 436 22.17 2.84 -9.48
N ALA A 437 22.96 3.55 -8.67
CA ALA A 437 23.85 2.91 -7.71
C ALA A 437 23.08 2.22 -6.55
N CYS A 438 21.79 2.53 -6.35
CA CYS A 438 21.03 2.16 -5.16
C CYS A 438 20.32 0.80 -5.27
N THR A 439 21.07 -0.29 -5.39
CA THR A 439 20.42 -1.61 -5.47
C THR A 439 19.74 -2.05 -4.17
N SER A 440 18.49 -2.50 -4.29
CA SER A 440 17.64 -2.83 -3.14
C SER A 440 17.24 -4.30 -3.04
N LEU A 441 16.85 -4.69 -1.83
CA LEU A 441 16.08 -5.90 -1.53
C LEU A 441 14.72 -5.44 -1.02
N GLN A 442 13.68 -5.95 -1.65
CA GLN A 442 12.33 -5.43 -1.47
C GLN A 442 11.41 -6.58 -1.07
N PHE A 443 10.60 -6.35 -0.05
CA PHE A 443 9.68 -7.36 0.48
C PHE A 443 8.24 -6.96 0.22
N HIS A 444 7.49 -7.87 -0.39
CA HIS A 444 6.06 -7.68 -0.62
C HIS A 444 5.31 -8.56 0.36
N LEU A 445 4.43 -7.96 1.15
CA LEU A 445 3.52 -8.67 2.03
C LEU A 445 2.08 -8.34 1.62
N GLN A 446 1.31 -9.34 1.20
CA GLN A 446 -0.12 -9.17 0.93
C GLN A 446 -0.89 -8.97 2.24
N VAL A 447 -1.78 -7.97 2.27
CA VAL A 447 -2.52 -7.57 3.48
C VAL A 447 -3.96 -7.25 3.13
N ALA A 448 -4.91 -7.61 4.00
CA ALA A 448 -6.31 -7.25 3.84
C ALA A 448 -6.53 -5.73 4.07
N PRO A 449 -7.50 -5.09 3.39
CA PRO A 449 -7.83 -3.67 3.60
C PRO A 449 -7.95 -3.27 5.08
N ASP A 450 -8.73 -4.02 5.87
CA ASP A 450 -9.01 -3.70 7.28
C ASP A 450 -7.78 -3.74 8.19
N SER A 451 -6.81 -4.59 7.85
CA SER A 451 -5.56 -4.75 8.61
C SER A 451 -4.38 -3.96 8.02
N PHE A 452 -4.59 -3.26 6.90
CA PHE A 452 -3.49 -2.64 6.15
C PHE A 452 -2.73 -1.61 6.98
N ALA A 453 -3.46 -0.77 7.71
CA ALA A 453 -2.87 0.27 8.55
C ALA A 453 -1.94 -0.32 9.62
N ASP A 454 -2.31 -1.46 10.19
CA ASP A 454 -1.54 -2.11 11.26
C ASP A 454 -0.21 -2.65 10.74
N TYR A 455 -0.25 -3.37 9.61
CA TYR A 455 0.97 -3.88 8.96
C TYR A 455 1.84 -2.74 8.45
N TRP A 456 1.25 -1.69 7.87
CA TRP A 456 2.00 -0.50 7.46
C TRP A 456 2.70 0.18 8.63
N ASN A 457 1.97 0.48 9.71
CA ASN A 457 2.51 1.16 10.88
C ASN A 457 3.57 0.30 11.58
N ALA A 458 3.38 -1.02 11.62
CA ALA A 458 4.40 -1.96 12.08
C ALA A 458 5.68 -1.84 11.22
N SER A 459 5.56 -1.93 9.88
CA SER A 459 6.69 -1.81 8.94
C SER A 459 7.44 -0.47 9.05
N GLN A 460 6.72 0.61 9.30
CA GLN A 460 7.31 1.94 9.56
C GLN A 460 8.06 1.98 10.89
N ALA A 461 7.48 1.44 11.97
CA ALA A 461 8.09 1.44 13.30
C ALA A 461 9.42 0.66 13.35
N ILE A 462 9.53 -0.45 12.60
CA ILE A 462 10.73 -1.31 12.60
C ILE A 462 11.77 -0.92 11.56
N ALA A 463 11.50 0.07 10.70
CA ALA A 463 12.38 0.43 9.57
C ALA A 463 13.83 0.73 10.01
N GLY A 464 14.02 1.45 11.13
CA GLY A 464 15.35 1.72 11.66
C GLY A 464 16.10 0.45 12.09
N ALA A 465 15.45 -0.47 12.80
CA ALA A 465 16.08 -1.72 13.21
C ALA A 465 16.47 -2.59 12.00
N GLN A 466 15.60 -2.64 10.97
CA GLN A 466 15.90 -3.34 9.71
C GLN A 466 17.14 -2.77 9.02
N VAL A 467 17.18 -1.45 8.80
CA VAL A 467 18.30 -0.79 8.13
C VAL A 467 19.60 -1.00 8.88
N ALA A 468 19.62 -0.85 10.20
CA ALA A 468 20.83 -1.03 11.00
C ALA A 468 21.42 -2.46 10.84
N VAL A 469 20.58 -3.48 10.97
CA VAL A 469 20.98 -4.89 10.91
C VAL A 469 21.31 -5.34 9.48
N GLY A 470 20.65 -4.76 8.49
CA GLY A 470 20.77 -5.12 7.08
C GLY A 470 21.72 -4.23 6.26
N ALA A 471 22.35 -3.21 6.85
CA ALA A 471 23.15 -2.24 6.09
C ALA A 471 24.27 -2.91 5.26
N ASN A 472 24.44 -2.44 4.03
CA ASN A 472 25.34 -3.05 3.04
C ASN A 472 25.82 -2.07 1.94
N SER A 473 25.81 -0.75 2.20
CA SER A 473 26.25 0.26 1.22
C SER A 473 27.14 1.37 1.81
N PRO A 474 28.31 1.04 2.38
CA PRO A 474 29.16 2.02 3.05
C PRO A 474 30.00 2.93 2.15
N PHE A 475 30.15 2.61 0.87
CA PHE A 475 31.03 3.33 -0.04
C PHE A 475 30.29 3.87 -1.27
N LEU A 476 30.66 5.07 -1.69
CA LEU A 476 30.27 5.68 -2.96
C LEU A 476 31.41 6.58 -3.45
N TYR A 477 31.78 6.49 -4.73
CA TYR A 477 32.87 7.30 -5.33
C TYR A 477 34.18 7.24 -4.54
N GLY A 478 34.49 6.05 -4.03
CA GLY A 478 35.68 5.81 -3.22
C GLY A 478 35.68 6.40 -1.80
N ARG A 479 34.57 7.02 -1.36
CA ARG A 479 34.40 7.60 -0.01
C ARG A 479 33.62 6.66 0.88
N GLN A 480 34.07 6.48 2.12
CA GLN A 480 33.29 5.84 3.18
C GLN A 480 32.28 6.85 3.72
N LEU A 481 30.98 6.60 3.53
CA LEU A 481 29.92 7.54 3.89
C LEU A 481 29.08 7.04 5.08
N TRP A 482 27.81 6.71 4.87
CA TRP A 482 26.92 6.16 5.90
C TRP A 482 27.02 4.63 5.91
N ALA A 483 26.57 3.94 6.95
CA ALA A 483 26.48 2.48 6.89
C ALA A 483 25.55 2.01 5.75
N GLU A 484 24.46 2.75 5.54
CA GLU A 484 23.52 2.56 4.43
C GLU A 484 23.40 3.87 3.63
N THR A 485 24.36 4.13 2.75
CA THR A 485 24.46 5.38 1.97
C THR A 485 23.32 5.53 0.97
N ARG A 486 22.72 4.43 0.49
CA ARG A 486 21.59 4.48 -0.45
C ARG A 486 20.45 5.38 0.04
N ILE A 487 20.17 5.41 1.35
CA ILE A 487 19.09 6.25 1.89
C ILE A 487 19.32 7.72 1.55
N ALA A 488 20.53 8.23 1.82
CA ALA A 488 20.88 9.62 1.51
C ALA A 488 21.02 9.87 0.01
N LEU A 489 21.66 8.94 -0.72
CA LEU A 489 21.90 9.07 -2.15
C LEU A 489 20.58 9.13 -2.92
N PHE A 490 19.69 8.18 -2.70
CA PHE A 490 18.41 8.09 -3.38
C PHE A 490 17.54 9.32 -3.10
N GLN A 491 17.52 9.78 -1.83
CA GLN A 491 16.82 11.01 -1.42
C GLN A 491 17.27 12.25 -2.18
N GLN A 492 18.58 12.40 -2.41
CA GLN A 492 19.13 13.58 -3.08
C GLN A 492 19.08 13.45 -4.61
N ALA A 493 19.42 12.27 -5.16
CA ALA A 493 19.49 11.99 -6.60
C ALA A 493 18.14 12.10 -7.33
N THR A 494 17.02 11.97 -6.61
CA THR A 494 15.67 12.05 -7.18
C THR A 494 14.84 13.22 -6.63
N ASP A 495 15.48 14.15 -5.90
CA ASP A 495 14.76 15.29 -5.34
C ASP A 495 14.41 16.31 -6.42
N THR A 496 13.10 16.43 -6.70
CA THR A 496 12.56 17.39 -7.66
C THR A 496 12.47 18.81 -7.11
N ARG A 497 12.91 19.06 -5.86
CA ARG A 497 12.76 20.36 -5.19
C ARG A 497 14.07 21.15 -5.22
N PRO A 498 14.07 22.41 -5.71
CA PRO A 498 15.12 23.35 -5.38
C PRO A 498 15.03 23.79 -3.90
N ASP A 499 16.05 24.48 -3.40
CA ASP A 499 16.19 24.82 -1.99
C ASP A 499 15.04 25.69 -1.44
N GLU A 500 14.45 26.56 -2.27
CA GLU A 500 13.30 27.37 -1.88
C GLU A 500 12.09 26.50 -1.57
N LEU A 501 11.83 25.46 -2.37
CA LEU A 501 10.72 24.54 -2.12
C LEU A 501 10.97 23.67 -0.88
N LYS A 502 12.22 23.28 -0.63
CA LYS A 502 12.59 22.59 0.62
C LYS A 502 12.32 23.49 1.82
N ALA A 503 12.72 24.76 1.76
CA ALA A 503 12.50 25.75 2.82
C ALA A 503 11.02 26.06 3.05
N GLN A 504 10.18 25.95 2.03
CA GLN A 504 8.71 26.09 2.11
C GLN A 504 8.02 24.84 2.69
N GLY A 505 8.76 23.76 2.98
CA GLY A 505 8.18 22.52 3.48
C GLY A 505 7.46 21.69 2.41
N VAL A 506 7.77 21.89 1.13
CA VAL A 506 7.27 21.01 0.06
C VAL A 506 7.81 19.60 0.30
N ARG A 507 6.93 18.61 0.26
CA ARG A 507 7.28 17.22 0.58
C ARG A 507 8.24 16.63 -0.45
N PRO A 508 9.29 15.89 -0.04
CA PRO A 508 10.14 15.14 -0.96
C PRO A 508 9.35 13.99 -1.57
N ARG A 509 9.68 13.58 -2.80
CA ARG A 509 9.14 12.34 -3.39
C ARG A 509 9.68 11.10 -2.70
N VAL A 510 10.94 11.15 -2.28
CA VAL A 510 11.54 10.11 -1.44
C VAL A 510 11.18 10.38 0.00
N TRP A 511 10.26 9.59 0.55
CA TRP A 511 9.55 10.01 1.75
C TRP A 511 9.34 8.88 2.75
N PHE A 512 9.66 9.17 4.02
CA PHE A 512 9.33 8.30 5.13
C PHE A 512 7.84 8.42 5.52
N GLY A 513 7.27 9.62 5.48
CA GLY A 513 5.90 9.94 5.90
C GLY A 513 5.90 11.06 6.95
N GLU A 514 4.74 11.37 7.52
CA GLU A 514 4.60 12.39 8.60
C GLU A 514 3.72 11.96 9.78
N ARG A 515 3.03 10.82 9.65
CA ARG A 515 2.08 10.32 10.66
C ARG A 515 1.83 8.82 10.51
N TRP A 516 1.32 8.22 11.57
CA TRP A 516 0.65 6.92 11.51
C TRP A 516 -0.62 7.03 10.66
N ILE A 517 -0.97 5.96 9.97
CA ILE A 517 -2.18 5.89 9.14
C ILE A 517 -3.27 5.07 9.80
N THR A 518 -4.51 5.29 9.37
CA THR A 518 -5.67 4.49 9.78
C THR A 518 -6.26 3.67 8.64
N SER A 519 -5.85 3.93 7.40
CA SER A 519 -6.26 3.18 6.21
C SER A 519 -5.23 3.33 5.10
N ILE A 520 -5.15 2.36 4.20
CA ILE A 520 -4.37 2.49 2.95
C ILE A 520 -4.81 3.71 2.12
N PHE A 521 -6.09 4.09 2.20
CA PHE A 521 -6.63 5.23 1.47
C PHE A 521 -5.89 6.53 1.82
N ASP A 522 -5.47 6.70 3.08
CA ASP A 522 -4.69 7.84 3.54
C ASP A 522 -3.47 8.09 2.66
N LEU A 523 -2.77 7.01 2.27
CA LEU A 523 -1.53 7.09 1.52
C LEU A 523 -1.74 7.43 0.05
N PHE A 524 -2.78 6.86 -0.58
CA PHE A 524 -3.14 7.18 -1.95
C PHE A 524 -3.71 8.60 -2.06
N GLU A 525 -4.58 9.01 -1.13
CA GLU A 525 -5.08 10.38 -1.06
C GLU A 525 -3.93 11.38 -0.90
N GLU A 526 -2.98 11.09 -0.02
CA GLU A 526 -1.78 11.91 0.18
C GLU A 526 -0.92 12.01 -1.08
N ASN A 527 -0.73 10.90 -1.80
CA ASN A 527 -0.03 10.88 -3.08
C ASN A 527 -0.70 11.81 -4.11
N VAL A 528 -2.03 11.72 -4.26
CA VAL A 528 -2.81 12.52 -5.21
C VAL A 528 -2.86 14.00 -4.81
N ARG A 529 -2.89 14.29 -3.51
CA ARG A 529 -3.03 15.65 -3.00
C ARG A 529 -1.74 16.46 -3.09
N TYR A 530 -0.59 15.85 -2.79
CA TYR A 530 0.65 16.60 -2.57
C TYR A 530 1.68 16.46 -3.69
N PHE A 531 1.60 15.44 -4.53
CA PHE A 531 2.62 15.19 -5.55
C PHE A 531 2.09 15.51 -6.95
N PRO A 532 2.75 16.40 -7.71
CA PRO A 532 2.43 16.60 -9.12
C PRO A 532 2.69 15.33 -9.95
N PRO A 533 1.94 15.06 -11.02
CA PRO A 533 2.28 14.00 -11.96
C PRO A 533 3.60 14.24 -12.68
N LEU A 534 4.52 13.27 -12.65
CA LEU A 534 5.71 13.28 -13.51
C LEU A 534 5.38 12.77 -14.91
N LEU A 535 4.58 11.71 -15.00
CA LEU A 535 4.36 10.94 -16.23
C LEU A 535 2.85 10.89 -16.51
N PRO A 536 2.28 11.95 -17.12
CA PRO A 536 0.84 12.08 -17.32
C PRO A 536 0.32 11.22 -18.49
N ILE A 537 0.57 9.92 -18.43
CA ILE A 537 0.14 8.94 -19.44
C ILE A 537 -1.22 8.39 -19.01
N CYS A 538 -2.23 8.50 -19.88
CA CYS A 538 -3.58 7.98 -19.62
C CYS A 538 -3.84 6.74 -20.46
N GLU A 539 -4.45 5.73 -19.85
CA GLU A 539 -5.04 4.58 -20.55
C GLU A 539 -6.45 4.92 -21.07
N ASP A 540 -7.05 4.00 -21.83
CA ASP A 540 -8.42 4.17 -22.33
C ASP A 540 -9.49 3.76 -21.29
N GLU A 541 -9.12 3.00 -20.25
CA GLU A 541 -10.07 2.50 -19.24
C GLU A 541 -10.81 3.64 -18.53
N ASP A 542 -12.14 3.54 -18.43
CA ASP A 542 -12.93 4.31 -17.46
C ASP A 542 -13.18 3.44 -16.21
N PRO A 543 -12.52 3.73 -15.07
CA PRO A 543 -12.59 2.86 -13.90
C PRO A 543 -13.98 2.83 -13.25
N VAL A 544 -14.82 3.85 -13.46
CA VAL A 544 -16.19 3.87 -12.93
C VAL A 544 -17.07 2.93 -13.73
N GLU A 545 -16.96 2.95 -15.06
CA GLU A 545 -17.73 2.05 -15.93
C GLU A 545 -17.36 0.59 -15.67
N VAL A 546 -16.06 0.28 -15.50
CA VAL A 546 -15.60 -1.07 -15.17
C VAL A 546 -16.17 -1.53 -13.83
N LEU A 547 -16.14 -0.69 -12.80
CA LEU A 547 -16.70 -1.02 -11.49
C LEU A 547 -18.23 -1.23 -11.56
N HIS A 548 -18.96 -0.35 -12.24
CA HIS A 548 -20.42 -0.47 -12.42
C HIS A 548 -20.83 -1.71 -13.20
N ALA A 549 -19.98 -2.18 -14.13
CA ALA A 549 -20.17 -3.42 -14.85
C ALA A 549 -19.84 -4.68 -14.02
N GLY A 550 -19.44 -4.51 -12.75
CA GLY A 550 -19.02 -5.60 -11.86
C GLY A 550 -17.61 -6.13 -12.13
N GLY A 551 -16.79 -5.39 -12.90
CA GLY A 551 -15.40 -5.71 -13.16
C GLY A 551 -14.44 -5.21 -12.07
N VAL A 552 -13.16 -5.56 -12.21
CA VAL A 552 -12.07 -5.05 -11.37
C VAL A 552 -11.30 -4.00 -12.19
N PRO A 553 -11.41 -2.70 -11.85
CA PRO A 553 -10.69 -1.65 -12.55
C PRO A 553 -9.17 -1.78 -12.37
N GLU A 554 -8.38 -1.61 -13.44
CA GLU A 554 -6.92 -1.63 -13.38
C GLU A 554 -6.36 -0.47 -12.54
N LEU A 555 -7.07 0.66 -12.50
CA LEU A 555 -6.67 1.89 -11.81
C LEU A 555 -5.30 2.40 -12.29
N GLY A 556 -5.08 2.33 -13.60
CA GLY A 556 -3.76 2.53 -14.20
C GLY A 556 -3.12 3.86 -13.81
N GLU A 557 -3.84 4.97 -13.91
CA GLU A 557 -3.27 6.28 -13.57
C GLU A 557 -2.93 6.44 -12.09
N LEU A 558 -3.72 5.83 -11.19
CA LEU A 558 -3.45 5.87 -9.75
C LEU A 558 -2.19 5.07 -9.40
N ARG A 559 -2.03 3.89 -10.01
CA ARG A 559 -0.84 3.04 -9.84
C ARG A 559 0.41 3.69 -10.46
N LEU A 560 0.28 4.30 -11.64
CA LEU A 560 1.34 5.07 -12.30
C LEU A 560 1.81 6.22 -11.42
N HIS A 561 0.87 6.99 -10.88
CA HIS A 561 1.15 8.12 -10.00
C HIS A 561 1.84 7.67 -8.72
N ASN A 562 1.33 6.61 -8.08
CA ASN A 562 1.94 5.96 -6.92
C ASN A 562 3.36 5.44 -7.22
N GLY A 563 3.60 4.96 -8.44
CA GLY A 563 4.91 4.53 -8.93
C GLY A 563 5.96 5.65 -8.96
N THR A 564 5.54 6.91 -9.06
CA THR A 564 6.43 8.11 -9.08
C THR A 564 6.61 8.79 -7.72
N VAL A 565 6.10 8.17 -6.64
CA VAL A 565 6.31 8.61 -5.26
C VAL A 565 7.07 7.51 -4.52
N TYR A 566 8.32 7.79 -4.20
CA TYR A 566 9.29 6.78 -3.77
C TYR A 566 9.34 6.65 -2.25
N ARG A 567 8.27 6.11 -1.66
CA ARG A 567 8.22 5.86 -0.21
C ARG A 567 9.09 4.66 0.18
N TRP A 568 9.64 4.70 1.39
CA TRP A 568 10.45 3.59 1.93
C TRP A 568 9.65 2.33 2.26
N ASN A 569 8.40 2.49 2.68
CA ASN A 569 7.37 1.47 2.57
C ASN A 569 6.35 2.01 1.55
N ARG A 570 5.90 1.23 0.57
CA ARG A 570 4.97 1.68 -0.50
C ARG A 570 3.65 0.91 -0.44
N PRO A 571 2.49 1.60 -0.50
CA PRO A 571 1.22 0.92 -0.62
C PRO A 571 1.04 0.45 -2.05
N VAL A 572 0.55 -0.77 -2.21
CA VAL A 572 0.36 -1.37 -3.53
C VAL A 572 -1.08 -1.82 -3.66
N TYR A 573 -1.73 -1.34 -4.70
CA TYR A 573 -2.92 -1.95 -5.29
C TYR A 573 -2.49 -2.59 -6.61
N ASP A 574 -2.88 -3.84 -6.82
CA ASP A 574 -2.60 -4.57 -8.04
C ASP A 574 -3.67 -5.66 -8.25
N ILE A 575 -3.68 -6.31 -9.41
CA ILE A 575 -4.65 -7.34 -9.78
C ILE A 575 -3.93 -8.63 -10.11
N MET A 576 -4.34 -9.72 -9.47
CA MET A 576 -3.81 -11.04 -9.73
C MET A 576 -4.93 -12.04 -9.96
N ALA A 577 -4.85 -12.76 -11.08
CA ALA A 577 -5.87 -13.71 -11.51
C ALA A 577 -7.30 -13.10 -11.53
N GLY A 578 -7.41 -11.82 -11.86
CA GLY A 578 -8.68 -11.08 -11.92
C GLY A 578 -9.26 -10.71 -10.56
N ARG A 579 -8.48 -10.80 -9.47
CA ARG A 579 -8.87 -10.34 -8.12
C ARG A 579 -7.95 -9.19 -7.69
N PRO A 580 -8.48 -8.11 -7.11
CA PRO A 580 -7.64 -7.06 -6.56
C PRO A 580 -6.99 -7.55 -5.27
N HIS A 581 -5.76 -7.12 -5.04
CA HIS A 581 -5.04 -7.38 -3.79
C HIS A 581 -4.24 -6.15 -3.36
N LEU A 582 -4.02 -6.05 -2.06
CA LEU A 582 -3.20 -4.98 -1.47
C LEU A 582 -1.89 -5.54 -0.92
N ARG A 583 -0.82 -4.77 -0.98
CA ARG A 583 0.47 -5.14 -0.39
C ARG A 583 1.14 -3.98 0.31
N VAL A 584 1.81 -4.29 1.42
CA VAL A 584 2.87 -3.44 1.96
C VAL A 584 4.16 -3.89 1.29
N GLU A 585 4.78 -2.97 0.56
CA GLU A 585 6.07 -3.19 -0.07
C GLU A 585 7.15 -2.46 0.74
N ASN A 586 8.02 -3.22 1.41
CA ASN A 586 9.13 -2.70 2.21
C ASN A 586 10.38 -2.58 1.34
N ARG A 587 10.96 -1.37 1.26
CA ARG A 587 12.00 -1.00 0.29
C ARG A 587 13.28 -0.49 0.97
N VAL A 588 13.42 -0.70 2.28
CA VAL A 588 14.47 -0.06 3.08
C VAL A 588 15.83 -0.75 2.95
N LEU A 589 15.84 -2.04 2.60
CA LEU A 589 17.03 -2.86 2.66
C LEU A 589 17.84 -2.87 1.35
N PRO A 590 19.17 -3.01 1.45
CA PRO A 590 20.04 -3.23 0.29
C PRO A 590 20.00 -4.68 -0.17
N ALA A 591 20.39 -4.93 -1.42
CA ALA A 591 20.63 -6.27 -1.90
C ALA A 591 21.83 -6.95 -1.19
N GLY A 592 21.77 -8.28 -1.07
CA GLY A 592 22.84 -9.14 -0.54
C GLY A 592 23.01 -9.14 0.98
N PRO A 593 24.20 -9.53 1.50
CA PRO A 593 25.37 -10.03 0.78
C PRO A 593 25.25 -11.43 0.17
N THR A 594 24.32 -12.24 0.67
CA THR A 594 24.04 -13.60 0.18
C THR A 594 22.55 -13.85 0.12
N VAL A 595 22.13 -14.92 -0.54
CA VAL A 595 20.72 -15.33 -0.53
C VAL A 595 20.25 -15.62 0.89
N VAL A 596 21.05 -16.33 1.70
CA VAL A 596 20.67 -16.61 3.09
C VAL A 596 20.61 -15.34 3.94
N ASP A 597 21.48 -14.36 3.69
CA ASP A 597 21.44 -13.08 4.39
C ASP A 597 20.17 -12.27 4.04
N MET A 598 19.76 -12.29 2.78
CA MET A 598 18.50 -11.66 2.32
C MET A 598 17.28 -12.36 2.91
N LEU A 599 17.29 -13.70 3.00
CA LEU A 599 16.19 -14.45 3.62
C LEU A 599 16.14 -14.31 5.14
N ALA A 600 17.29 -14.14 5.79
CA ALA A 600 17.34 -13.80 7.22
C ALA A 600 16.68 -12.43 7.47
N ASN A 601 16.95 -11.45 6.60
CA ASN A 601 16.27 -10.15 6.64
C ASN A 601 14.76 -10.28 6.37
N ALA A 602 14.36 -11.12 5.41
CA ALA A 602 12.95 -11.36 5.09
C ALA A 602 12.20 -12.01 6.27
N ALA A 603 12.79 -13.03 6.90
CA ALA A 603 12.24 -13.68 8.09
C ALA A 603 12.08 -12.69 9.25
N PHE A 604 13.07 -11.83 9.47
CA PHE A 604 13.01 -10.78 10.48
C PHE A 604 11.89 -9.78 10.19
N TYR A 605 11.79 -9.28 8.96
CA TYR A 605 10.75 -8.34 8.55
C TYR A 605 9.34 -8.94 8.66
N PHE A 606 9.06 -10.05 7.98
CA PHE A 606 7.72 -10.65 7.97
C PHE A 606 7.29 -11.06 9.37
N GLY A 607 8.21 -11.66 10.14
CA GLY A 607 7.98 -11.99 11.54
C GLY A 607 7.62 -10.77 12.38
N LEU A 608 8.36 -9.66 12.27
CA LEU A 608 8.06 -8.45 13.04
C LEU A 608 6.79 -7.74 12.58
N ALA A 609 6.57 -7.63 11.26
CA ALA A 609 5.41 -6.96 10.70
C ALA A 609 4.12 -7.61 11.24
N ARG A 610 4.02 -8.94 11.16
CA ARG A 610 2.90 -9.69 11.76
C ARG A 610 2.93 -9.69 13.28
N GLY A 611 4.14 -9.78 13.85
CA GLY A 611 4.45 -9.71 15.27
C GLY A 611 3.76 -8.54 15.96
N LEU A 612 3.98 -7.36 15.39
CA LEU A 612 3.55 -6.06 15.90
C LEU A 612 2.16 -5.64 15.43
N ALA A 613 1.76 -5.98 14.20
CA ALA A 613 0.43 -5.67 13.70
C ALA A 613 -0.67 -6.38 14.50
N GLU A 614 -0.41 -7.61 14.94
CA GLU A 614 -1.36 -8.43 15.70
C GLU A 614 -1.11 -8.38 17.23
N ALA A 615 -0.33 -7.40 17.72
CA ALA A 615 -0.06 -7.26 19.15
C ALA A 615 -1.22 -6.58 19.87
N ASP A 616 -1.57 -7.08 21.08
CA ASP A 616 -2.66 -6.52 21.90
C ASP A 616 -2.56 -5.00 22.12
N ARG A 617 -1.33 -4.51 22.26
CA ARG A 617 -1.04 -3.07 22.36
C ARG A 617 -0.23 -2.62 21.15
N PRO A 618 -0.85 -1.88 20.22
CA PRO A 618 -0.18 -1.46 19.00
C PRO A 618 1.07 -0.62 19.25
N ILE A 619 2.11 -0.81 18.42
CA ILE A 619 3.38 -0.10 18.60
C ILE A 619 3.24 1.41 18.35
N TRP A 620 2.39 1.83 17.41
CA TRP A 620 2.13 3.23 17.10
C TRP A 620 1.34 4.00 18.18
N SER A 621 0.76 3.29 19.16
CA SER A 621 0.20 3.91 20.38
C SER A 621 1.26 4.22 21.44
N GLN A 622 2.50 3.75 21.25
CA GLN A 622 3.58 3.79 22.23
C GLN A 622 4.84 4.48 21.68
N LEU A 623 5.07 4.39 20.37
CA LEU A 623 6.16 5.06 19.66
C LEU A 623 5.57 6.22 18.86
N THR A 624 6.14 7.41 19.00
CA THR A 624 5.75 8.55 18.16
C THR A 624 6.27 8.33 16.73
N PHE A 625 5.55 8.87 15.75
CA PHE A 625 5.98 8.78 14.36
C PHE A 625 7.37 9.42 14.14
N SER A 626 7.61 10.58 14.75
CA SER A 626 8.89 11.28 14.67
C SER A 626 10.06 10.46 15.22
N SER A 627 9.85 9.69 16.30
CA SER A 627 10.89 8.79 16.81
C SER A 627 11.16 7.63 15.86
N ALA A 628 10.14 7.11 15.16
CA ALA A 628 10.35 6.07 14.14
C ALA A 628 11.15 6.60 12.93
N GLU A 629 10.87 7.82 12.49
CA GLU A 629 11.60 8.51 11.42
C GLU A 629 13.06 8.81 11.84
N GLU A 630 13.26 9.33 13.06
CA GLU A 630 14.59 9.58 13.58
C GLU A 630 15.40 8.29 13.72
N ASN A 631 14.78 7.22 14.24
CA ASN A 631 15.39 5.88 14.30
C ASN A 631 15.84 5.41 12.92
N PHE A 632 15.02 5.61 11.89
CA PHE A 632 15.35 5.24 10.51
C PHE A 632 16.61 5.97 10.01
N HIS A 633 16.69 7.28 10.19
CA HIS A 633 17.84 8.06 9.75
C HIS A 633 19.11 7.81 10.57
N VAL A 634 18.98 7.64 11.89
CA VAL A 634 20.12 7.30 12.76
C VAL A 634 20.66 5.91 12.39
N ALA A 635 19.78 4.94 12.17
CA ALA A 635 20.15 3.60 11.72
C ALA A 635 20.85 3.60 10.37
N ALA A 636 20.33 4.33 9.38
CA ALA A 636 20.97 4.45 8.07
C ALA A 636 22.40 5.01 8.18
N ARG A 637 22.59 6.01 9.04
CA ARG A 637 23.91 6.63 9.24
C ARG A 637 24.88 5.74 9.99
N ARG A 638 24.44 5.11 11.09
CA ARG A 638 25.31 4.45 12.08
C ARG A 638 25.37 2.92 11.94
N GLY A 639 24.44 2.29 11.23
CA GLY A 639 24.40 0.83 11.10
C GLY A 639 24.27 0.14 12.45
N MET A 640 25.14 -0.85 12.71
CA MET A 640 25.15 -1.65 13.94
C MET A 640 25.42 -0.83 15.22
N ASP A 641 26.03 0.34 15.09
CA ASP A 641 26.34 1.24 16.21
C ASP A 641 25.19 2.21 16.54
N ALA A 642 24.04 2.07 15.87
CA ALA A 642 22.89 2.93 16.10
C ALA A 642 22.29 2.74 17.52
N VAL A 643 21.89 3.86 18.12
CA VAL A 643 21.06 3.89 19.32
C VAL A 643 19.68 4.38 18.90
N LEU A 644 18.64 3.58 19.19
CA LEU A 644 17.28 3.83 18.77
C LEU A 644 16.41 4.15 19.99
N HIS A 645 15.41 5.01 19.81
CA HIS A 645 14.37 5.22 20.81
C HIS A 645 13.29 4.13 20.68
N TRP A 646 13.05 3.37 21.74
CA TRP A 646 12.03 2.32 21.76
C TRP A 646 11.12 2.41 23.00
N PRO A 647 9.82 2.09 22.88
CA PRO A 647 8.90 2.25 24.01
C PRO A 647 9.32 1.47 25.25
N ARG A 648 9.18 2.11 26.42
CA ARG A 648 9.60 1.62 27.75
C ARG A 648 11.10 1.44 27.97
N LEU A 649 11.90 1.41 26.91
CA LEU A 649 13.37 1.31 27.00
C LEU A 649 14.06 2.67 26.85
N GLY A 650 13.41 3.65 26.20
CA GLY A 650 14.04 4.91 25.86
C GLY A 650 15.10 4.68 24.79
N GLU A 651 16.26 5.32 24.91
CA GLU A 651 17.41 5.09 24.04
C GLU A 651 18.09 3.75 24.33
N VAL A 652 18.20 2.90 23.31
CA VAL A 652 18.76 1.55 23.42
C VAL A 652 19.64 1.23 22.21
N PRO A 653 20.84 0.63 22.38
CA PRO A 653 21.63 0.15 21.25
C PRO A 653 20.81 -0.82 20.39
N VAL A 654 20.87 -0.67 19.07
CA VAL A 654 20.04 -1.45 18.14
C VAL A 654 20.28 -2.96 18.28
N THR A 655 21.52 -3.38 18.54
CA THR A 655 21.86 -4.78 18.77
C THR A 655 21.18 -5.34 20.01
N THR A 656 21.14 -4.58 21.11
CA THR A 656 20.42 -4.95 22.34
C THR A 656 18.92 -4.99 22.10
N LEU A 657 18.35 -3.97 21.43
CA LEU A 657 16.93 -3.95 21.08
C LEU A 657 16.54 -5.16 20.25
N VAL A 658 17.36 -5.52 19.25
CA VAL A 658 17.11 -6.65 18.37
C VAL A 658 17.16 -7.97 19.15
N LEU A 659 18.21 -8.18 19.94
CA LEU A 659 18.42 -9.41 20.71
C LEU A 659 17.32 -9.63 21.75
N ASP A 660 17.00 -8.60 22.53
CA ASP A 660 16.19 -8.75 23.74
C ASP A 660 14.69 -8.57 23.49
N VAL A 661 14.32 -7.85 22.42
CA VAL A 661 12.91 -7.47 22.15
C VAL A 661 12.44 -7.95 20.80
N LEU A 662 13.15 -7.62 19.72
CA LEU A 662 12.62 -7.80 18.37
C LEU A 662 12.72 -9.25 17.88
N LEU A 663 13.80 -9.98 18.18
CA LEU A 663 13.93 -11.38 17.78
C LEU A 663 12.83 -12.28 18.36
N PRO A 664 12.50 -12.21 19.66
CA PRO A 664 11.36 -12.95 20.20
C PRO A 664 10.03 -12.62 19.51
N GLN A 665 9.80 -11.34 19.18
CA GLN A 665 8.59 -10.92 18.47
C GLN A 665 8.55 -11.41 17.02
N ALA A 666 9.69 -11.37 16.34
CA ALA A 666 9.84 -11.90 14.99
C ALA A 666 9.54 -13.40 14.95
N ALA A 667 10.09 -14.15 15.90
CA ALA A 667 9.85 -15.59 16.03
C ALA A 667 8.36 -15.88 16.24
N ALA A 668 7.69 -15.15 17.14
CA ALA A 668 6.26 -15.31 17.38
C ALA A 668 5.40 -14.98 16.15
N GLY A 669 5.77 -13.98 15.36
CA GLY A 669 5.06 -13.67 14.10
C GLY A 669 5.27 -14.73 13.03
N LEU A 670 6.49 -15.28 12.90
CA LEU A 670 6.77 -16.40 11.99
C LEU A 670 6.02 -17.68 12.41
N ASP A 671 5.85 -17.93 13.70
CA ASP A 671 5.04 -19.04 14.21
C ASP A 671 3.57 -18.89 13.79
N ARG A 672 3.04 -17.66 13.81
CA ARG A 672 1.68 -17.39 13.32
C ARG A 672 1.54 -17.54 11.80
N PHE A 673 2.62 -17.33 11.05
CA PHE A 673 2.69 -17.71 9.63
C PHE A 673 2.79 -19.22 9.40
N GLY A 674 2.99 -20.02 10.45
CA GLY A 674 3.17 -21.46 10.35
C GLY A 674 4.53 -21.85 9.77
N VAL A 675 5.54 -20.97 9.85
CA VAL A 675 6.91 -21.27 9.40
C VAL A 675 7.47 -22.41 10.26
N ALA A 676 8.15 -23.37 9.63
CA ALA A 676 8.76 -24.47 10.36
C ALA A 676 9.79 -23.95 11.37
N PRO A 677 9.79 -24.41 12.64
CA PRO A 677 10.72 -23.94 13.66
C PRO A 677 12.20 -24.03 13.24
N ALA A 678 12.58 -25.07 12.51
CA ALA A 678 13.95 -25.23 12.00
C ALA A 678 14.36 -24.10 11.04
N GLU A 679 13.47 -23.65 10.15
CA GLU A 679 13.75 -22.53 9.24
C GLU A 679 13.74 -21.19 9.99
N ARG A 680 12.75 -20.99 10.86
CA ARG A 680 12.64 -19.82 11.74
C ARG A 680 13.93 -19.63 12.55
N ASP A 681 14.36 -20.66 13.28
CA ASP A 681 15.50 -20.59 14.19
C ASP A 681 16.82 -20.42 13.43
N ARG A 682 16.95 -21.06 12.26
CA ARG A 682 18.13 -20.89 11.40
C ARG A 682 18.27 -19.45 10.90
N LEU A 683 17.19 -18.88 10.34
CA LEU A 683 17.21 -17.55 9.73
C LEU A 683 17.30 -16.44 10.78
N LEU A 684 16.53 -16.52 11.87
CA LEU A 684 16.63 -15.56 12.98
C LEU A 684 17.96 -15.71 13.74
N GLY A 685 18.52 -16.91 13.80
CA GLY A 685 19.87 -17.14 14.34
C GLY A 685 20.96 -16.38 13.59
N ILE A 686 20.80 -16.15 12.28
CA ILE A 686 21.74 -15.32 11.51
C ILE A 686 21.68 -13.86 11.98
N ILE A 687 20.46 -13.32 12.18
CA ILE A 687 20.27 -11.96 12.70
C ILE A 687 20.83 -11.81 14.11
N GLU A 688 20.61 -12.82 14.95
CA GLU A 688 21.20 -12.91 16.29
C GLU A 688 22.73 -12.84 16.24
N GLN A 689 23.36 -13.64 15.39
CA GLN A 689 24.82 -13.66 15.28
C GLN A 689 25.39 -12.36 14.70
N ARG A 690 24.72 -11.72 13.72
CA ARG A 690 25.10 -10.37 13.27
C ARG A 690 25.12 -9.39 14.44
N CYS A 691 24.08 -9.38 15.28
CA CYS A 691 24.00 -8.49 16.45
C CYS A 691 25.08 -8.80 17.50
N ARG A 692 25.35 -10.08 17.77
CA ARG A 692 26.38 -10.49 18.75
C ARG A 692 27.80 -10.18 18.30
N THR A 693 28.08 -10.36 17.01
CA THR A 693 29.40 -10.10 16.42
C THR A 693 29.60 -8.64 16.03
N GLY A 694 28.51 -7.85 15.96
CA GLY A 694 28.54 -6.49 15.44
C GLY A 694 28.78 -6.42 13.93
N ARG A 695 28.67 -7.53 13.19
CA ARG A 695 29.05 -7.61 11.77
C ARG A 695 27.85 -7.82 10.84
N ASN A 696 27.52 -6.79 10.07
CA ASN A 696 26.66 -6.85 8.89
C ASN A 696 27.50 -6.64 7.61
N GLY A 697 26.85 -6.50 6.45
CA GLY A 697 27.51 -6.29 5.17
C GLY A 697 28.35 -5.02 5.11
N ALA A 698 27.82 -3.90 5.62
CA ALA A 698 28.54 -2.62 5.66
C ALA A 698 29.80 -2.70 6.53
N VAL A 699 29.69 -3.30 7.72
CA VAL A 699 30.83 -3.48 8.62
C VAL A 699 31.91 -4.33 7.94
N TRP A 700 31.55 -5.48 7.37
CA TRP A 700 32.52 -6.34 6.69
C TRP A 700 33.23 -5.63 5.53
N GLN A 701 32.50 -4.88 4.70
CA GLN A 701 33.09 -4.10 3.61
C GLN A 701 34.12 -3.09 4.12
N THR A 702 33.77 -2.34 5.17
CA THR A 702 34.69 -1.33 5.75
C THR A 702 35.93 -1.97 6.38
N GLU A 703 35.77 -3.08 7.12
CA GLU A 703 36.88 -3.84 7.71
C GLU A 703 37.81 -4.39 6.61
N ALA A 704 37.25 -4.95 5.53
CA ALA A 704 38.02 -5.51 4.43
C ALA A 704 38.81 -4.45 3.66
N VAL A 705 38.23 -3.26 3.42
CA VAL A 705 38.95 -2.14 2.80
C VAL A 705 40.07 -1.65 3.72
N TRP A 706 39.81 -1.45 5.01
CA TRP A 706 40.85 -1.03 5.96
C TRP A 706 41.97 -2.04 6.09
N ALA A 707 41.67 -3.34 6.09
CA ALA A 707 42.67 -4.39 6.11
C ALA A 707 43.55 -4.37 4.84
N ALA A 708 42.92 -4.21 3.67
CA ALA A 708 43.64 -4.08 2.40
C ALA A 708 44.55 -2.82 2.37
N GLU A 709 44.08 -1.68 2.87
CA GLU A 709 44.88 -0.45 2.96
C GLU A 709 46.06 -0.60 3.94
N ARG A 710 45.80 -1.13 5.14
CA ARG A 710 46.79 -1.17 6.24
C ARG A 710 47.76 -2.34 6.16
N HIS A 711 47.29 -3.53 5.79
CA HIS A 711 48.09 -4.76 5.83
C HIS A 711 48.71 -5.09 4.46
N ARG A 712 48.04 -4.71 3.36
CA ARG A 712 48.56 -4.94 1.99
C ARG A 712 49.15 -3.68 1.35
N GLY A 713 48.97 -2.51 1.95
CA GLY A 713 49.50 -1.24 1.44
C GLY A 713 48.82 -0.77 0.15
N LEU A 714 47.60 -1.23 -0.12
CA LEU A 714 46.85 -0.81 -1.30
C LEU A 714 46.33 0.61 -1.13
N GLY A 715 46.31 1.40 -2.22
CA GLY A 715 45.56 2.66 -2.25
C GLY A 715 44.04 2.39 -2.24
N ARG A 716 43.24 3.38 -1.86
CA ARG A 716 41.76 3.28 -1.72
C ARG A 716 41.10 2.59 -2.91
N ASP A 717 41.41 3.04 -4.13
CA ASP A 717 40.83 2.50 -5.36
C ASP A 717 41.14 0.99 -5.52
N ALA A 718 42.41 0.61 -5.39
CA ALA A 718 42.83 -0.79 -5.46
C ALA A 718 42.26 -1.63 -4.29
N ALA A 719 42.11 -1.04 -3.10
CA ALA A 719 41.51 -1.69 -1.95
C ALA A 719 40.02 -1.99 -2.15
N LEU A 720 39.28 -1.09 -2.81
CA LEU A 720 37.86 -1.29 -3.15
C LEU A 720 37.69 -2.39 -4.18
N HIS A 721 38.48 -2.38 -5.26
CA HIS A 721 38.47 -3.46 -6.26
C HIS A 721 38.79 -4.81 -5.62
N HIS A 722 39.83 -4.88 -4.79
CA HIS A 722 40.19 -6.08 -4.04
C HIS A 722 39.04 -6.55 -3.12
N MET A 723 38.38 -5.63 -2.41
CA MET A 723 37.24 -5.95 -1.57
C MET A 723 36.07 -6.51 -2.38
N VAL A 724 35.71 -5.89 -3.51
CA VAL A 724 34.60 -6.37 -4.38
C VAL A 724 34.90 -7.74 -4.96
N GLN A 725 36.14 -8.01 -5.38
CA GLN A 725 36.55 -9.34 -5.83
C GLN A 725 36.32 -10.39 -4.74
N ARG A 726 36.77 -10.10 -3.51
CA ARG A 726 36.61 -11.03 -2.38
C ARG A 726 35.15 -11.17 -1.95
N TYR A 727 34.37 -10.09 -2.03
CA TYR A 727 32.94 -10.09 -1.76
C TYR A 727 32.21 -11.03 -2.73
N ALA A 728 32.48 -10.91 -4.04
CA ALA A 728 31.88 -11.75 -5.07
C ALA A 728 32.25 -13.24 -4.90
N GLU A 729 33.47 -13.54 -4.43
CA GLU A 729 33.90 -14.90 -4.11
C GLU A 729 33.15 -15.48 -2.90
N LEU A 730 33.10 -14.74 -1.80
CA LEU A 730 32.45 -15.19 -0.56
C LEU A 730 30.94 -15.32 -0.70
N GLN A 731 30.30 -14.42 -1.47
CA GLN A 731 28.88 -14.47 -1.79
C GLN A 731 28.44 -15.83 -2.33
N ARG A 732 29.26 -16.46 -3.19
CA ARG A 732 28.94 -17.74 -3.85
C ARG A 732 28.82 -18.90 -2.86
N SER A 733 29.50 -18.82 -1.73
CA SER A 733 29.37 -19.82 -0.66
C SER A 733 27.97 -19.83 -0.03
N ASN A 734 27.29 -18.67 -0.08
CA ASN A 734 26.06 -18.40 0.67
C ASN A 734 26.21 -18.62 2.18
N ALA A 735 27.43 -18.54 2.70
CA ALA A 735 27.65 -18.45 4.13
C ALA A 735 27.23 -17.05 4.60
N PRO A 736 26.59 -16.90 5.78
CA PRO A 736 26.17 -15.59 6.29
C PRO A 736 27.36 -14.64 6.47
N VAL A 737 27.19 -13.36 6.16
CA VAL A 737 28.28 -12.37 6.17
C VAL A 737 29.01 -12.23 7.51
N HIS A 738 28.32 -12.46 8.64
CA HIS A 738 28.96 -12.40 9.96
C HIS A 738 30.07 -13.46 10.13
N THR A 739 30.06 -14.52 9.32
CA THR A 739 31.06 -15.59 9.33
C THR A 739 32.25 -15.34 8.40
N TRP A 740 32.18 -14.31 7.55
CA TRP A 740 33.19 -14.09 6.52
C TRP A 740 34.53 -13.62 7.13
N PRO A 741 35.67 -14.12 6.62
CA PRO A 741 36.98 -13.63 7.01
C PRO A 741 37.22 -12.22 6.47
N VAL A 742 38.03 -11.44 7.21
CA VAL A 742 38.46 -10.09 6.83
C VAL A 742 39.78 -10.09 6.05
N ASP A 743 40.57 -11.18 6.10
CA ASP A 743 41.84 -11.34 5.39
C ASP A 743 41.97 -12.69 4.70
#